data_AF-A0A962E8W1-F1
#
_entry.id   AF-A0A962E8W1-F1
#
_cell.length_a   1.000
_cell.length_b   1.000
_cell.length_c   1.000
_cell.angle_alpha   90.00
_cell.angle_beta   90.00
_cell.angle_gamma   90.00
#
_symmetry.space_group_name_H-M   'P 1'
#
loop_
_entity.id
_entity.type
_entity.pdbx_description
1 polymer ?
#
loop_
_entity_poly.entity_id
_entity_poly.type
_entity_poly.pdbx_seq_one_letter_code
_entity_poly.pdbx_strand_id
1 'polypeptide(L)'
;MSQVPTRHQGRVCLARFLRTLLVFSGALISLSVQSQVIYTYENSNALAIPDNGCPTFVERTFVVAETFQVGGNGTIAVGIDLTHTYRGDLNIQLVAPNNNVAVLATSNGNEGNDHYRVMFSSNADGGNPLNDGDVDPLAAGGNSPYRRLVGVAALDSFYTGPANGTWRLRVCDNFNVDTGTLNMARLVLRNNAATAPAVCASNSTFDWGNNGNGAAFTSAVMAPDGITLSQVTTSGEPPNDIHTSYVTQTGTLGGHAGHYFFRMDTSGDTELSAEYVLFQFSAPVSGLAFDLLDVDRLSSGAVYEDMARVFATGPGGRVPYQMTLVDPSNLAYAGDFAEADNSVNDAATNGNVRYSFLEPVSTVAIQYAQGDQPNTDSGNQWIGISDLQFCGYDHGDAPASYGTLRANNGPRHGLRDRTRLFIGSSGPDGETDGLPSAGATGDDSSLNGDENGGVTFPPARLPNQGWVCGAYTTDPSQNHFCVSVAVTNNSGAAAQLVAWIDFNNDGDFNDPGERSLPDLASTATSGFASGNIPNGANGLSAVLVFALPAPIPNNASASVIRTRLTTDASFFSDASPPSHLGTVSNGEVQDDSIPVNTLPVTLAGFNAVRLDAGRIAVRWSVATEAGTLGYRLLQAAGGEAQTAAGGEFIPATGVDSVLPQYYQTTLLSSSEQPLYLEEIASGGKLERFGPFALGAVSGSELSFEPQPWAQAAAERSQQAQRDAQHNLLAQRGAGIAAAEALVEQTGLQRVAIADLAALGLQIIGAPANQLQVRRGDEQVPYRISGDGALNSGNHIEFYADAVEGSQYTRTRPYLITLGLGEGTRWSQSSAAPSGVLAATQLRREYRLDDNRYYNFSAPGADPWYYDTIQRNGAQGERSWTLQAPGLRDGPSQLRVELWGGLDFPDPGDDHRYRVSLNGQVLGERSFDGVHTDIGSWDLPAGLAVDGANAVRIELLDTGHPVDILRLESLVLSAVGLVDTDRAAQGLVPESIIGSPDGISLLSFEDEATQPPCGLGCVQLQVGDLPDADVVAVSVAGARAVELTDLQLQSDGGSWTATLRWDELLAQGDGGGAADRRLVIASRS
;
A
#
# COMPACT_ATOMS: atom_id res chain seq x y z
N MET A 1 -19.67 26.84 -60.80
CA MET A 1 -20.11 28.22 -61.15
C MET A 1 -21.09 28.71 -60.10
N SER A 2 -20.94 29.97 -59.67
CA SER A 2 -21.86 30.87 -58.96
C SER A 2 -23.18 30.36 -58.31
N GLN A 3 -23.34 30.75 -57.02
CA GLN A 3 -24.57 31.19 -56.29
C GLN A 3 -25.03 30.38 -55.04
N VAL A 4 -24.54 30.79 -53.85
CA VAL A 4 -25.24 31.55 -52.75
C VAL A 4 -26.78 31.34 -52.58
N PRO A 5 -27.40 31.31 -51.37
CA PRO A 5 -26.91 31.50 -49.99
C PRO A 5 -27.30 30.42 -48.93
N THR A 6 -26.76 30.60 -47.72
CA THR A 6 -27.05 29.93 -46.44
C THR A 6 -28.41 30.27 -45.77
N ARG A 7 -28.95 29.35 -44.94
CA ARG A 7 -29.38 29.67 -43.55
C ARG A 7 -29.66 28.44 -42.65
N HIS A 8 -29.13 28.48 -41.42
CA HIS A 8 -29.66 27.90 -40.15
C HIS A 8 -29.86 26.36 -40.03
N GLN A 9 -29.44 25.61 -39.00
CA GLN A 9 -29.23 25.81 -37.54
C GLN A 9 -28.55 24.56 -36.91
N GLY A 10 -27.99 24.67 -35.69
CA GLY A 10 -27.64 23.57 -34.76
C GLY A 10 -26.45 22.67 -35.14
N ARG A 11 -25.25 22.75 -34.54
CA ARG A 11 -24.78 22.45 -33.15
C ARG A 11 -24.71 20.95 -32.77
N VAL A 12 -23.53 20.61 -32.20
CA VAL A 12 -23.15 19.50 -31.29
C VAL A 12 -22.35 18.31 -31.89
N CYS A 13 -21.23 18.07 -31.18
CA CYS A 13 -20.28 16.95 -31.04
C CYS A 13 -20.79 15.51 -31.30
N LEU A 14 -19.96 14.45 -31.38
CA LEU A 14 -18.69 14.18 -30.70
C LEU A 14 -17.80 13.16 -31.47
N ALA A 15 -16.53 13.04 -31.07
CA ALA A 15 -15.50 12.20 -31.71
C ALA A 15 -15.43 10.75 -31.21
N ARG A 16 -14.87 9.83 -32.03
CA ARG A 16 -13.74 8.94 -31.66
C ARG A 16 -13.22 8.09 -32.83
N PHE A 17 -11.91 8.23 -33.08
CA PHE A 17 -10.88 7.18 -33.19
C PHE A 17 -11.18 5.82 -33.84
N LEU A 18 -10.36 5.48 -34.86
CA LEU A 18 -9.54 4.26 -34.83
C LEU A 18 -8.20 4.49 -35.58
N ARG A 19 -7.12 3.85 -35.11
CA ARG A 19 -5.74 4.03 -35.61
C ARG A 19 -5.46 3.20 -36.87
N THR A 20 -4.55 3.67 -37.72
CA THR A 20 -3.72 2.78 -38.55
C THR A 20 -2.31 3.36 -38.63
N LEU A 21 -1.31 2.54 -38.34
CA LEU A 21 0.11 2.92 -38.33
C LEU A 21 0.58 3.31 -39.74
N LEU A 22 1.28 4.44 -39.85
CA LEU A 22 2.33 4.60 -40.86
C LEU A 22 3.60 5.04 -40.13
N VAL A 23 4.62 4.18 -40.15
CA VAL A 23 5.94 4.50 -39.61
C VAL A 23 6.65 5.40 -40.60
N PHE A 24 6.66 6.71 -40.33
CA PHE A 24 7.61 7.63 -40.93
C PHE A 24 8.73 7.90 -39.93
N SER A 25 9.92 7.37 -40.23
CA SER A 25 11.16 7.69 -39.52
C SER A 25 11.61 9.11 -39.90
N GLY A 26 10.84 10.11 -39.48
CA GLY A 26 11.30 11.48 -39.42
C GLY A 26 12.29 11.59 -38.27
N ALA A 27 13.57 11.78 -38.58
CA ALA A 27 14.54 12.19 -37.59
C ALA A 27 14.14 13.59 -37.10
N LEU A 28 13.48 13.63 -35.93
CA LEU A 28 13.48 14.84 -35.13
C LEU A 28 14.95 15.15 -34.83
N ILE A 29 15.45 16.22 -35.44
CA ILE A 29 16.67 16.87 -34.96
C ILE A 29 16.26 17.45 -33.61
N SER A 30 16.53 16.68 -32.56
CA SER A 30 16.57 17.22 -31.21
C SER A 30 17.62 18.33 -31.23
N LEU A 31 17.16 19.59 -31.17
CA LEU A 31 18.03 20.68 -30.74
C LEU A 31 18.68 20.23 -29.44
N SER A 32 20.00 20.13 -29.45
CA SER A 32 20.76 19.66 -28.29
C SER A 32 20.77 20.77 -27.26
N VAL A 33 19.69 20.85 -26.49
CA VAL A 33 19.64 21.64 -25.26
C VAL A 33 20.81 21.18 -24.40
N GLN A 34 21.81 22.05 -24.25
CA GLN A 34 22.84 21.80 -23.25
C GLN A 34 22.21 22.03 -21.89
N SER A 35 22.38 21.05 -21.01
CA SER A 35 21.92 21.14 -19.63
C SER A 35 22.92 20.41 -18.75
N GLN A 36 23.39 21.05 -17.70
CA GLN A 36 24.39 20.49 -16.79
C GLN A 36 24.01 20.86 -15.36
N VAL A 37 24.23 19.94 -14.41
CA VAL A 37 24.04 20.22 -12.99
C VAL A 37 25.32 20.81 -12.41
N ILE A 38 25.20 21.99 -11.80
CA ILE A 38 26.30 22.77 -11.23
C ILE A 38 26.38 22.52 -9.72
N TYR A 39 27.57 22.14 -9.27
CA TYR A 39 27.96 22.06 -7.87
C TYR A 39 28.97 23.17 -7.57
N THR A 40 28.77 23.90 -6.46
CA THR A 40 29.60 25.07 -6.11
C THR A 40 30.10 24.99 -4.67
N TYR A 41 31.40 25.18 -4.49
CA TYR A 41 32.09 25.12 -3.20
C TYR A 41 32.80 26.45 -2.98
N GLU A 42 32.40 27.20 -1.96
CA GLU A 42 33.04 28.48 -1.62
C GLU A 42 33.74 28.42 -0.27
N ASN A 43 34.87 29.10 -0.19
CA ASN A 43 35.62 29.26 1.05
C ASN A 43 36.15 30.71 1.13
N SER A 44 35.62 31.47 2.09
CA SER A 44 35.87 32.89 2.35
C SER A 44 36.81 33.14 3.54
N ASN A 45 37.41 32.10 4.11
CA ASN A 45 38.37 32.25 5.21
C ASN A 45 39.70 32.80 4.67
N ALA A 46 39.92 34.10 4.81
CA ALA A 46 41.11 34.80 4.34
C ALA A 46 42.43 34.08 4.69
N LEU A 47 43.32 33.94 3.71
CA LEU A 47 44.64 33.32 3.86
C LEU A 47 45.71 34.32 3.41
N ALA A 48 46.66 34.65 4.30
CA ALA A 48 47.78 35.51 3.96
C ALA A 48 48.69 34.85 2.92
N ILE A 49 49.12 35.62 1.92
CA ILE A 49 50.11 35.23 0.91
C ILE A 49 51.43 35.89 1.34
N PRO A 50 52.40 35.12 1.83
CA PRO A 50 53.67 35.67 2.33
C PRO A 50 54.62 36.02 1.19
N ASP A 51 55.31 37.14 1.36
CA ASP A 51 56.47 37.57 0.57
C ASP A 51 57.63 36.56 0.78
N ASN A 52 57.88 35.67 -0.19
CA ASN A 52 58.84 34.58 0.03
C ASN A 52 59.55 33.97 -1.20
N GLY A 53 59.28 34.41 -2.43
CA GLY A 53 59.92 33.83 -3.63
C GLY A 53 59.50 32.39 -3.95
N CYS A 54 58.26 32.01 -3.62
CA CYS A 54 57.59 30.75 -3.93
C CYS A 54 58.32 29.41 -3.60
N PRO A 55 58.99 29.24 -2.44
CA PRO A 55 59.46 27.93 -1.99
C PRO A 55 58.30 27.00 -1.58
N THR A 56 57.15 27.57 -1.21
CA THR A 56 55.94 26.86 -0.75
C THR A 56 54.69 27.64 -1.14
N PHE A 57 53.66 26.94 -1.60
CA PHE A 57 52.34 27.53 -1.83
C PHE A 57 51.51 27.57 -0.54
N VAL A 58 50.70 28.62 -0.38
CA VAL A 58 49.55 28.59 0.53
C VAL A 58 48.39 27.87 -0.17
N GLU A 59 47.72 26.97 0.55
CA GLU A 59 46.65 26.12 0.00
C GLU A 59 45.28 26.50 0.58
N ARG A 60 44.28 26.66 -0.31
CA ARG A 60 42.87 26.65 0.04
C ARG A 60 42.24 25.35 -0.44
N THR A 61 41.55 24.67 0.46
CA THR A 61 41.01 23.33 0.22
C THR A 61 39.50 23.35 0.04
N PHE A 62 39.02 22.55 -0.90
CA PHE A 62 37.61 22.19 -1.08
C PHE A 62 37.47 20.68 -0.92
N VAL A 63 36.52 20.24 -0.09
CA VAL A 63 36.19 18.83 0.10
C VAL A 63 34.90 18.55 -0.64
N VAL A 64 34.99 17.74 -1.69
CA VAL A 64 33.87 17.34 -2.54
C VAL A 64 33.40 15.96 -2.08
N ALA A 65 32.14 15.84 -1.69
CA ALA A 65 31.55 14.58 -1.25
C ALA A 65 30.89 13.79 -2.40
N GLU A 66 30.51 14.51 -3.46
CA GLU A 66 29.60 14.08 -4.50
C GLU A 66 30.28 13.17 -5.55
N THR A 67 29.68 12.01 -5.80
CA THR A 67 30.29 10.89 -6.55
C THR A 67 29.92 10.89 -8.04
N PHE A 68 30.19 11.99 -8.74
CA PHE A 68 30.02 12.09 -10.20
C PHE A 68 31.36 12.17 -10.95
N GLN A 69 31.33 12.18 -12.30
CA GLN A 69 32.52 12.33 -13.13
C GLN A 69 32.63 13.75 -13.69
N VAL A 70 33.84 14.31 -13.67
CA VAL A 70 34.21 15.58 -14.31
C VAL A 70 35.25 15.34 -15.41
N GLY A 71 35.39 16.30 -16.33
CA GLY A 71 36.24 16.23 -17.51
C GLY A 71 35.44 16.30 -18.81
N GLY A 72 35.99 16.99 -19.81
CA GLY A 72 35.28 17.41 -21.02
C GLY A 72 34.95 18.91 -20.99
N ASN A 73 34.57 19.49 -22.12
CA ASN A 73 34.50 20.95 -22.25
C ASN A 73 33.44 21.59 -21.31
N GLY A 74 33.85 22.63 -20.59
CA GLY A 74 33.04 23.43 -19.69
C GLY A 74 32.73 22.79 -18.34
N THR A 75 33.52 21.85 -17.81
CA THR A 75 33.17 21.10 -16.59
C THR A 75 33.80 21.59 -15.28
N ILE A 76 34.92 22.32 -15.35
CA ILE A 76 35.67 22.80 -14.18
C ILE A 76 35.94 24.30 -14.30
N ALA A 77 35.65 25.06 -13.25
CA ALA A 77 36.00 26.48 -13.14
C ALA A 77 36.39 26.89 -11.72
N VAL A 78 37.16 27.98 -11.60
CA VAL A 78 37.70 28.47 -10.32
C VAL A 78 37.55 29.98 -10.20
N GLY A 79 36.79 30.43 -9.20
CA GLY A 79 36.75 31.84 -8.80
C GLY A 79 37.87 32.15 -7.81
N ILE A 80 38.54 33.29 -7.98
CA ILE A 80 39.52 33.85 -7.04
C ILE A 80 39.19 35.32 -6.75
N ASP A 81 39.12 35.67 -5.46
CA ASP A 81 39.09 37.04 -4.96
C ASP A 81 40.29 37.22 -4.02
N LEU A 82 41.28 38.00 -4.47
CA LEU A 82 42.62 38.05 -3.91
C LEU A 82 43.13 39.48 -3.95
N THR A 83 43.50 40.00 -2.78
CA THR A 83 44.19 41.29 -2.63
C THR A 83 45.69 41.05 -2.62
N HIS A 84 46.41 41.67 -3.54
CA HIS A 84 47.87 41.66 -3.60
C HIS A 84 48.33 42.88 -4.41
N THR A 85 49.42 43.53 -3.99
CA THR A 85 50.02 44.65 -4.72
C THR A 85 51.04 44.08 -5.71
N TYR A 86 50.88 44.35 -7.01
CA TYR A 86 51.63 43.71 -8.11
C TYR A 86 51.23 42.24 -8.42
N ARG A 87 50.03 42.04 -8.98
CA ARG A 87 49.45 40.72 -9.33
C ARG A 87 50.33 39.83 -10.22
N GLY A 88 51.25 40.44 -10.99
CA GLY A 88 52.23 39.77 -11.85
C GLY A 88 53.26 38.89 -11.14
N ASP A 89 53.33 38.94 -9.81
CA ASP A 89 54.27 38.14 -9.01
C ASP A 89 53.68 36.78 -8.60
N LEU A 90 52.39 36.57 -8.79
CA LEU A 90 51.66 35.40 -8.31
C LEU A 90 51.79 34.19 -9.23
N ASN A 91 52.10 33.01 -8.68
CA ASN A 91 51.77 31.74 -9.33
C ASN A 91 50.51 31.15 -8.69
N ILE A 92 49.55 30.75 -9.51
CA ILE A 92 48.24 30.23 -9.08
C ILE A 92 47.98 28.91 -9.78
N GLN A 93 47.61 27.87 -9.02
CA GLN A 93 47.38 26.52 -9.54
C GLN A 93 46.14 25.86 -8.91
N LEU A 94 45.34 25.14 -9.70
CA LEU A 94 44.34 24.20 -9.20
C LEU A 94 44.93 22.79 -9.17
N VAL A 95 44.70 22.05 -8.09
CA VAL A 95 45.15 20.66 -7.92
C VAL A 95 43.95 19.76 -7.68
N ALA A 96 43.77 18.78 -8.55
CA ALA A 96 42.70 17.77 -8.48
C ALA A 96 42.98 16.69 -7.40
N PRO A 97 42.00 15.85 -7.04
CA PRO A 97 42.16 14.81 -6.02
C PRO A 97 43.26 13.78 -6.34
N ASN A 98 43.54 13.51 -7.61
CA ASN A 98 44.63 12.63 -8.05
C ASN A 98 46.03 13.31 -8.04
N ASN A 99 46.12 14.58 -7.65
CA ASN A 99 47.30 15.45 -7.71
C ASN A 99 47.71 15.96 -9.11
N ASN A 100 46.86 15.82 -10.14
CA ASN A 100 47.04 16.57 -11.39
C ASN A 100 46.90 18.07 -11.12
N VAL A 101 47.65 18.88 -11.87
CA VAL A 101 47.75 20.34 -11.65
C VAL A 101 47.38 21.09 -12.93
N ALA A 102 46.46 22.04 -12.83
CA ALA A 102 46.25 23.10 -13.80
C ALA A 102 46.94 24.39 -13.32
N VAL A 103 47.64 25.08 -14.21
CA VAL A 103 48.17 26.42 -13.96
C VAL A 103 47.10 27.43 -14.37
N LEU A 104 46.69 28.31 -13.45
CA LEU A 104 45.71 29.37 -13.68
C LEU A 104 46.41 30.71 -13.96
N ALA A 105 47.46 31.02 -13.18
CA ALA A 105 48.32 32.18 -13.38
C ALA A 105 49.80 31.76 -13.23
N THR A 106 50.67 32.39 -14.02
CA THR A 106 52.13 32.25 -13.88
C THR A 106 52.73 33.62 -13.67
N SER A 107 53.56 33.74 -12.63
CA SER A 107 54.33 34.94 -12.35
C SER A 107 55.16 35.35 -13.56
N ASN A 108 55.07 36.62 -13.93
CA ASN A 108 55.71 37.18 -15.11
C ASN A 108 56.60 38.40 -14.79
N GLY A 109 56.49 38.98 -13.58
CA GLY A 109 57.32 40.10 -13.09
C GLY A 109 57.27 41.36 -13.95
N ASN A 110 56.24 41.51 -14.79
CA ASN A 110 56.04 42.67 -15.68
C ASN A 110 54.59 43.21 -15.65
N GLU A 111 53.65 42.47 -15.06
CA GLU A 111 52.27 42.88 -14.83
C GLU A 111 52.14 43.62 -13.49
N GLY A 112 52.09 44.96 -13.56
CA GLY A 112 52.17 45.82 -12.37
C GLY A 112 50.86 46.32 -11.79
N ASN A 113 49.72 45.76 -12.21
CA ASN A 113 48.43 46.11 -11.64
C ASN A 113 48.13 45.29 -10.39
N ASP A 114 47.19 45.76 -9.59
CA ASP A 114 46.87 45.16 -8.31
C ASP A 114 45.69 44.17 -8.42
N HIS A 115 45.76 43.14 -7.58
CA HIS A 115 44.65 42.22 -7.25
C HIS A 115 44.19 41.25 -8.36
N TYR A 116 43.41 40.23 -7.98
CA TYR A 116 42.67 39.37 -8.90
C TYR A 116 41.27 39.09 -8.34
N ARG A 117 40.22 39.42 -9.10
CA ARG A 117 38.80 39.19 -8.79
C ARG A 117 38.10 38.51 -9.96
N VAL A 118 38.68 37.38 -10.40
CA VAL A 118 38.37 36.69 -11.66
C VAL A 118 37.73 35.30 -11.46
N MET A 119 37.03 34.82 -12.49
CA MET A 119 36.54 33.46 -12.63
C MET A 119 37.23 32.79 -13.82
N PHE A 120 38.12 31.85 -13.53
CA PHE A 120 38.80 31.04 -14.54
C PHE A 120 37.87 29.95 -15.07
N SER A 121 37.63 29.93 -16.38
CA SER A 121 36.86 28.87 -17.07
C SER A 121 37.50 28.53 -18.41
N SER A 122 37.25 27.34 -18.95
CA SER A 122 37.75 26.93 -20.28
C SER A 122 36.98 27.55 -21.46
N ASN A 123 35.80 28.08 -21.19
CA ASN A 123 34.72 28.36 -22.12
C ASN A 123 34.10 29.76 -21.96
N ALA A 124 34.82 30.69 -21.33
CA ALA A 124 34.52 32.12 -21.39
C ALA A 124 34.73 32.65 -22.82
N ASP A 125 33.87 33.56 -23.30
CA ASP A 125 34.05 34.23 -24.59
C ASP A 125 35.20 35.25 -24.56
N GLY A 126 35.49 35.87 -25.71
CA GLY A 126 36.38 37.02 -25.88
C GLY A 126 37.88 36.70 -25.79
N GLY A 127 38.26 35.61 -25.13
CA GLY A 127 39.66 35.33 -24.81
C GLY A 127 40.26 36.34 -23.84
N ASN A 128 39.41 36.91 -22.97
CA ASN A 128 39.74 37.94 -22.00
C ASN A 128 41.06 37.59 -21.27
N PRO A 129 42.13 38.38 -21.47
CA PRO A 129 43.44 38.06 -20.94
C PRO A 129 43.39 38.20 -19.42
N LEU A 130 43.97 37.22 -18.70
CA LEU A 130 44.15 37.32 -17.25
C LEU A 130 44.70 38.69 -16.81
N ASN A 131 45.59 39.25 -17.64
CA ASN A 131 46.15 40.57 -17.53
C ASN A 131 45.65 41.46 -18.67
N ASP A 132 44.57 42.18 -18.42
CA ASP A 132 43.88 43.14 -19.29
C ASP A 132 44.54 44.51 -19.37
N GLY A 133 45.32 44.87 -18.35
CA GLY A 133 45.94 46.18 -18.22
C GLY A 133 45.17 47.15 -17.31
N ASP A 134 44.10 46.72 -16.64
CA ASP A 134 43.46 47.47 -15.53
C ASP A 134 43.69 46.80 -14.16
N VAL A 135 43.33 47.49 -13.09
CA VAL A 135 43.37 47.03 -11.70
C VAL A 135 42.00 46.45 -11.33
N ASP A 136 41.94 45.26 -10.76
CA ASP A 136 40.68 44.67 -10.30
C ASP A 136 40.27 45.32 -8.94
N PRO A 137 39.33 46.29 -8.88
CA PRO A 137 39.17 47.12 -7.68
C PRO A 137 38.61 46.34 -6.47
N LEU A 138 39.10 46.66 -5.27
CA LEU A 138 38.49 46.20 -4.03
C LEU A 138 37.16 46.93 -3.84
N ALA A 139 36.05 46.18 -3.93
CA ALA A 139 34.71 46.74 -3.93
C ALA A 139 34.43 47.59 -2.67
N ALA A 140 33.99 48.83 -2.88
CA ALA A 140 33.40 49.66 -1.83
C ALA A 140 32.08 49.04 -1.34
N GLY A 141 32.15 48.19 -0.32
CA GLY A 141 30.99 47.46 0.22
C GLY A 141 30.95 45.95 -0.04
N GLY A 142 31.98 45.36 -0.68
CA GLY A 142 32.30 43.93 -0.57
C GLY A 142 31.35 42.88 -1.20
N ASN A 143 30.29 43.26 -1.92
CA ASN A 143 29.18 42.34 -2.22
C ASN A 143 29.25 41.53 -3.55
N SER A 144 30.30 41.68 -4.37
CA SER A 144 30.44 40.92 -5.63
C SER A 144 31.88 40.43 -5.83
N PRO A 145 32.17 39.12 -5.63
CA PRO A 145 33.43 38.48 -6.00
C PRO A 145 33.36 37.87 -7.40
N TYR A 146 34.51 37.72 -8.06
CA TYR A 146 34.64 37.14 -9.42
C TYR A 146 33.83 37.94 -10.46
N ARG A 147 34.26 39.16 -10.75
CA ARG A 147 33.60 40.10 -11.67
C ARG A 147 33.93 39.86 -13.15
N ARG A 148 35.10 39.28 -13.44
CA ARG A 148 35.60 39.07 -14.80
C ARG A 148 35.81 37.59 -15.11
N LEU A 149 35.41 37.15 -16.30
CA LEU A 149 35.69 35.80 -16.80
C LEU A 149 37.07 35.76 -17.46
N VAL A 150 37.82 34.66 -17.26
CA VAL A 150 39.17 34.48 -17.83
C VAL A 150 39.31 33.08 -18.44
N GLY A 151 39.70 33.05 -19.71
CA GLY A 151 39.85 31.81 -20.48
C GLY A 151 41.10 30.99 -20.13
N VAL A 152 40.92 29.75 -19.68
CA VAL A 152 42.01 28.78 -19.42
C VAL A 152 41.73 27.46 -20.14
N ALA A 153 42.19 27.37 -21.39
CA ALA A 153 41.93 26.23 -22.28
C ALA A 153 42.35 24.84 -21.73
N ALA A 154 43.29 24.79 -20.78
CA ALA A 154 43.73 23.53 -20.16
C ALA A 154 42.82 23.05 -19.02
N LEU A 155 41.90 23.88 -18.51
CA LEU A 155 41.21 23.67 -17.23
C LEU A 155 40.24 22.46 -17.20
N ASP A 156 39.79 21.98 -18.35
CA ASP A 156 38.98 20.75 -18.46
C ASP A 156 39.75 19.52 -18.93
N SER A 157 40.97 19.70 -19.42
CA SER A 157 41.79 18.62 -19.99
C SER A 157 42.86 18.11 -19.03
N PHE A 158 43.19 18.88 -17.98
CA PHE A 158 44.17 18.47 -16.96
C PHE A 158 43.67 17.34 -16.05
N TYR A 159 42.34 17.18 -15.91
CA TYR A 159 41.73 16.15 -15.09
C TYR A 159 40.48 15.58 -15.75
N THR A 160 40.33 14.26 -15.68
CA THR A 160 39.10 13.54 -16.02
C THR A 160 38.99 12.37 -15.06
N GLY A 161 37.84 12.24 -14.39
CA GLY A 161 37.67 11.25 -13.33
C GLY A 161 36.64 11.68 -12.27
N PRO A 162 36.60 10.99 -11.12
CA PRO A 162 35.65 11.28 -10.06
C PRO A 162 35.83 12.68 -9.47
N ALA A 163 34.71 13.35 -9.19
CA ALA A 163 34.68 14.66 -8.54
C ALA A 163 35.04 14.58 -7.05
N ASN A 164 34.62 13.52 -6.35
CA ASN A 164 34.79 13.38 -4.92
C ASN A 164 36.26 13.31 -4.48
N GLY A 165 36.55 13.94 -3.34
CA GLY A 165 37.90 14.05 -2.78
C GLY A 165 38.31 15.49 -2.51
N THR A 166 39.62 15.69 -2.38
CA THR A 166 40.20 16.96 -1.92
C THR A 166 40.82 17.74 -3.07
N TRP A 167 40.17 18.83 -3.45
CA TRP A 167 40.68 19.81 -4.41
C TRP A 167 41.42 20.92 -3.66
N ARG A 168 42.53 21.41 -4.22
CA ARG A 168 43.34 22.48 -3.61
C ARG A 168 43.62 23.58 -4.62
N LEU A 169 43.24 24.80 -4.29
CA LEU A 169 43.76 26.01 -4.92
C LEU A 169 45.07 26.38 -4.21
N ARG A 170 46.13 26.56 -4.99
CA ARG A 170 47.47 26.93 -4.52
C ARG A 170 47.82 28.31 -5.01
N VAL A 171 48.34 29.16 -4.12
CA VAL A 171 48.86 30.49 -4.44
C VAL A 171 50.25 30.66 -3.81
N CYS A 172 51.17 31.31 -4.51
CA CYS A 172 52.41 31.82 -3.92
C CYS A 172 52.80 33.14 -4.59
N ASP A 173 53.55 33.95 -3.86
CA ASP A 173 54.29 35.08 -4.41
C ASP A 173 55.67 34.59 -4.85
N ASN A 174 56.10 34.89 -6.08
CA ASN A 174 57.39 34.47 -6.65
C ASN A 174 58.49 35.53 -6.55
N PHE A 175 58.18 36.72 -6.04
CA PHE A 175 59.15 37.78 -5.79
C PHE A 175 59.28 38.01 -4.28
N ASN A 176 60.06 39.03 -3.89
CA ASN A 176 60.44 39.32 -2.50
C ASN A 176 60.30 40.83 -2.23
N VAL A 177 59.10 41.37 -2.43
CA VAL A 177 58.73 42.79 -2.34
C VAL A 177 57.35 43.00 -1.73
N ASP A 178 56.36 42.17 -2.10
CA ASP A 178 54.93 42.42 -1.89
C ASP A 178 54.25 41.31 -1.06
N THR A 179 53.10 41.62 -0.48
CA THR A 179 52.31 40.65 0.29
C THR A 179 50.85 40.70 -0.11
N GLY A 180 50.14 39.58 0.04
CA GLY A 180 48.74 39.50 -0.32
C GLY A 180 47.88 38.76 0.68
N THR A 181 46.61 38.63 0.32
CA THR A 181 45.61 37.81 0.99
C THR A 181 44.68 37.23 -0.06
N LEU A 182 44.59 35.90 -0.10
CA LEU A 182 43.50 35.21 -0.79
C LEU A 182 42.25 35.39 0.06
N ASN A 183 41.33 36.27 -0.34
CA ASN A 183 40.12 36.59 0.41
C ASN A 183 39.11 35.46 0.26
N MET A 184 38.63 35.24 -0.96
CA MET A 184 37.65 34.20 -1.30
C MET A 184 38.17 33.32 -2.43
N ALA A 185 37.74 32.07 -2.46
CA ALA A 185 37.84 31.24 -3.65
C ALA A 185 36.60 30.35 -3.80
N ARG A 186 36.27 30.03 -5.05
CA ARG A 186 35.16 29.19 -5.47
C ARG A 186 35.68 28.09 -6.37
N LEU A 187 35.22 26.86 -6.15
CA LEU A 187 35.34 25.76 -7.10
C LEU A 187 33.95 25.50 -7.68
N VAL A 188 33.86 25.41 -9.00
CA VAL A 188 32.65 25.03 -9.72
C VAL A 188 32.94 23.73 -10.46
N LEU A 189 32.09 22.71 -10.23
CA LEU A 189 32.15 21.43 -10.91
C LEU A 189 30.79 21.13 -11.55
N ARG A 190 30.77 20.76 -12.83
CA ARG A 190 29.55 20.42 -13.57
C ARG A 190 29.44 18.92 -13.81
N ASN A 191 28.25 18.39 -13.59
CA ASN A 191 27.89 17.01 -13.90
C ASN A 191 27.05 16.99 -15.18
N ASN A 192 27.65 16.48 -16.27
CA ASN A 192 27.03 16.40 -17.59
C ASN A 192 26.02 15.25 -17.73
N ALA A 193 25.98 14.33 -16.77
CA ALA A 193 25.10 13.15 -16.79
C ALA A 193 23.88 13.30 -15.88
N ALA A 194 23.89 14.25 -14.94
CA ALA A 194 22.74 14.53 -14.09
C ALA A 194 21.81 15.55 -14.76
N THR A 195 20.52 15.39 -14.48
CA THR A 195 19.47 16.37 -14.73
C THR A 195 18.81 16.71 -13.41
N ALA A 196 18.23 17.91 -13.27
CA ALA A 196 17.27 18.13 -12.19
C ALA A 196 16.07 17.16 -12.37
N PRO A 197 15.35 16.85 -11.29
CA PRO A 197 14.04 16.22 -11.41
C PRO A 197 13.16 17.06 -12.34
N ALA A 198 12.25 16.39 -13.07
CA ALA A 198 11.18 17.13 -13.75
C ALA A 198 10.40 17.96 -12.72
N VAL A 199 9.97 19.17 -13.11
CA VAL A 199 9.11 20.03 -12.28
C VAL A 199 7.92 19.21 -11.80
N CYS A 200 7.52 19.42 -10.54
CA CYS A 200 6.44 18.68 -9.91
C CYS A 200 5.16 18.64 -10.76
N ALA A 201 4.50 17.48 -10.75
CA ALA A 201 3.29 17.25 -11.57
C ALA A 201 2.09 18.12 -11.14
N SER A 202 2.13 18.66 -9.92
CA SER A 202 1.36 19.82 -9.47
C SER A 202 2.36 20.89 -9.01
N ASN A 203 2.19 22.12 -9.45
CA ASN A 203 3.16 23.20 -9.24
C ASN A 203 2.49 24.51 -8.83
N SER A 204 2.97 25.07 -7.72
CA SER A 204 2.65 26.43 -7.31
C SER A 204 3.49 27.40 -8.11
N THR A 205 2.87 28.51 -8.52
CA THR A 205 3.49 29.52 -9.39
C THR A 205 3.35 30.90 -8.76
N PHE A 206 4.49 31.58 -8.59
CA PHE A 206 4.50 32.99 -8.23
C PHE A 206 4.54 33.86 -9.47
N ASP A 207 3.38 34.41 -9.81
CA ASP A 207 3.18 35.33 -10.94
C ASP A 207 3.60 36.76 -10.56
N TRP A 208 4.66 37.26 -11.20
CA TRP A 208 5.15 38.62 -10.95
C TRP A 208 4.21 39.70 -11.48
N GLY A 209 3.50 39.44 -12.58
CA GLY A 209 2.55 40.37 -13.19
C GLY A 209 1.39 40.73 -12.27
N ASN A 210 0.97 39.82 -11.39
CA ASN A 210 -0.07 40.09 -10.38
C ASN A 210 0.34 41.12 -9.31
N ASN A 211 1.62 41.49 -9.21
CA ASN A 211 2.12 42.45 -8.22
C ASN A 211 2.15 43.91 -8.74
N GLY A 212 1.74 44.14 -9.99
CA GLY A 212 1.62 45.47 -10.58
C GLY A 212 2.80 45.87 -11.49
N ASN A 213 2.64 46.96 -12.23
CA ASN A 213 3.61 47.40 -13.24
C ASN A 213 4.46 48.57 -12.75
N GLY A 214 5.79 48.41 -12.74
CA GLY A 214 6.74 49.37 -12.17
C GLY A 214 6.65 49.48 -10.65
N ALA A 215 6.17 48.45 -9.96
CA ALA A 215 5.98 48.45 -8.50
C ALA A 215 7.20 47.85 -7.79
N ALA A 216 7.72 48.51 -6.76
CA ALA A 216 8.78 47.95 -5.93
C ALA A 216 8.27 46.73 -5.14
N PHE A 217 9.04 45.65 -5.13
CA PHE A 217 8.70 44.44 -4.38
C PHE A 217 9.35 44.44 -3.00
N THR A 218 8.61 43.99 -1.99
CA THR A 218 9.15 43.75 -0.63
C THR A 218 8.85 42.32 -0.21
N SER A 219 7.58 41.92 -0.27
CA SER A 219 7.16 40.56 0.04
C SER A 219 5.74 40.30 -0.47
N ALA A 220 5.45 39.07 -0.88
CA ALA A 220 4.11 38.61 -1.17
C ALA A 220 3.89 37.18 -0.67
N VAL A 221 2.63 36.89 -0.31
CA VAL A 221 2.19 35.53 0.03
C VAL A 221 1.81 34.82 -1.26
N MET A 222 2.50 33.71 -1.55
CA MET A 222 2.27 32.89 -2.73
C MET A 222 1.10 31.95 -2.43
N ALA A 223 -0.05 32.18 -3.05
CA ALA A 223 -1.14 31.20 -3.08
C ALA A 223 -0.84 30.16 -4.19
N PRO A 224 -1.19 28.87 -4.03
CA PRO A 224 -2.02 28.30 -2.97
C PRO A 224 -1.33 28.18 -1.59
N ASP A 225 -0.09 27.69 -1.54
CA ASP A 225 0.63 27.21 -0.33
C ASP A 225 0.86 28.18 0.84
N GLY A 226 0.46 29.45 0.68
CA GLY A 226 0.67 30.54 1.63
C GLY A 226 2.15 30.89 1.92
N ILE A 227 3.12 30.34 1.19
CA ILE A 227 4.56 30.60 1.40
C ILE A 227 4.83 32.08 1.13
N THR A 228 5.49 32.80 2.03
CA THR A 228 5.87 34.19 1.76
C THR A 228 7.20 34.22 1.01
N LEU A 229 7.23 34.84 -0.16
CA LEU A 229 8.45 35.28 -0.83
C LEU A 229 8.78 36.70 -0.37
N SER A 230 10.01 36.92 0.08
CA SER A 230 10.49 38.24 0.54
C SER A 230 11.79 38.62 -0.15
N GLN A 231 11.88 39.87 -0.60
CA GLN A 231 13.14 40.50 -1.02
C GLN A 231 13.90 40.93 0.23
N VAL A 232 15.02 40.25 0.51
CA VAL A 232 15.81 40.46 1.74
C VAL A 232 16.84 41.55 1.56
N THR A 233 17.53 41.57 0.42
CA THR A 233 18.60 42.53 0.15
C THR A 233 18.76 42.71 -1.36
N THR A 234 19.09 43.93 -1.75
CA THR A 234 19.57 44.28 -3.09
C THR A 234 20.84 45.12 -2.93
N SER A 235 21.65 45.25 -3.99
CA SER A 235 22.71 46.28 -4.00
C SER A 235 22.13 47.69 -4.00
N GLY A 236 20.95 47.87 -4.60
CA GLY A 236 20.12 49.07 -4.51
C GLY A 236 20.37 50.08 -5.65
N GLU A 237 19.43 50.99 -5.85
CA GLU A 237 19.54 51.99 -6.93
C GLU A 237 20.61 53.05 -6.60
N PRO A 238 21.46 53.44 -7.57
CA PRO A 238 22.45 54.50 -7.40
C PRO A 238 21.77 55.86 -7.14
N PRO A 239 22.33 56.74 -6.28
CA PRO A 239 21.76 58.06 -6.00
C PRO A 239 21.60 58.99 -7.22
N ASN A 240 22.24 58.65 -8.34
CA ASN A 240 22.23 59.43 -9.59
C ASN A 240 21.59 58.67 -10.76
N ASP A 241 21.12 57.43 -10.59
CA ASP A 241 20.41 56.74 -11.66
C ASP A 241 19.03 57.40 -11.87
N ILE A 242 18.64 57.55 -13.14
CA ILE A 242 17.37 58.11 -13.58
C ILE A 242 16.36 57.03 -13.96
N HIS A 243 16.81 55.78 -14.06
CA HIS A 243 16.00 54.61 -14.35
C HIS A 243 15.51 53.95 -13.05
N THR A 244 14.49 53.09 -13.18
CA THR A 244 13.92 52.33 -12.06
C THR A 244 14.25 50.85 -12.22
N SER A 245 14.76 50.25 -11.15
CA SER A 245 15.03 48.82 -11.05
C SER A 245 14.55 48.24 -9.69
N TYR A 246 14.67 46.92 -9.50
CA TYR A 246 14.08 46.12 -8.42
C TYR A 246 12.54 46.23 -8.33
N VAL A 247 11.88 46.15 -9.49
CA VAL A 247 10.43 46.33 -9.66
C VAL A 247 9.77 45.15 -10.37
N THR A 248 8.48 44.95 -10.13
CA THR A 248 7.65 44.03 -10.91
C THR A 248 7.11 44.72 -12.16
N GLN A 249 6.97 43.97 -13.25
CA GLN A 249 6.45 44.44 -14.55
C GLN A 249 5.31 43.54 -15.01
N THR A 250 4.34 44.10 -15.74
CA THR A 250 3.28 43.33 -16.42
C THR A 250 3.52 43.18 -17.92
N GLY A 251 4.60 43.77 -18.44
CA GLY A 251 5.03 43.64 -19.84
C GLY A 251 5.56 42.25 -20.18
N THR A 252 5.82 42.02 -21.46
CA THR A 252 6.45 40.81 -21.97
C THR A 252 7.96 41.01 -22.11
N LEU A 253 8.74 40.04 -21.63
CA LEU A 253 10.19 39.99 -21.78
C LEU A 253 10.68 38.55 -21.94
N GLY A 254 11.65 38.28 -22.81
CA GLY A 254 12.11 36.91 -23.10
C GLY A 254 10.99 35.98 -23.55
N GLY A 255 9.93 36.51 -24.18
CA GLY A 255 8.69 35.79 -24.49
C GLY A 255 7.76 35.47 -23.29
N HIS A 256 8.15 35.81 -22.06
CA HIS A 256 7.36 35.62 -20.82
C HIS A 256 6.56 36.88 -20.49
N ALA A 257 5.28 36.75 -20.09
CA ALA A 257 4.44 37.88 -19.69
C ALA A 257 4.40 38.01 -18.17
N GLY A 258 4.67 39.20 -17.64
CA GLY A 258 4.97 39.37 -16.21
C GLY A 258 6.41 38.97 -15.88
N HIS A 259 7.11 39.78 -15.09
CA HIS A 259 8.46 39.46 -14.62
C HIS A 259 8.89 40.37 -13.46
N TYR A 260 9.87 39.92 -12.67
CA TYR A 260 10.68 40.82 -11.85
C TYR A 260 11.79 41.41 -12.72
N PHE A 261 12.11 42.68 -12.51
CA PHE A 261 12.96 43.47 -13.38
C PHE A 261 13.98 44.26 -12.56
N PHE A 262 15.26 44.15 -12.89
CA PHE A 262 16.32 44.99 -12.34
C PHE A 262 17.41 45.29 -13.37
N ARG A 263 18.11 46.41 -13.14
CA ARG A 263 19.12 47.00 -14.03
C ARG A 263 20.51 46.76 -13.51
N MET A 264 21.51 47.13 -14.30
CA MET A 264 22.88 47.30 -13.85
C MET A 264 23.17 48.78 -13.58
N ASP A 265 23.74 49.12 -12.42
CA ASP A 265 24.34 50.44 -12.22
C ASP A 265 25.55 50.59 -13.14
N THR A 266 25.61 51.62 -13.96
CA THR A 266 26.77 51.92 -14.80
C THR A 266 27.31 53.34 -14.56
N SER A 267 26.95 53.96 -13.43
CA SER A 267 27.03 55.41 -13.21
C SER A 267 28.41 55.91 -12.75
N GLY A 268 29.42 55.67 -13.59
CA GLY A 268 30.76 56.27 -13.46
C GLY A 268 31.85 55.34 -12.93
N ASP A 269 31.58 54.04 -12.83
CA ASP A 269 32.62 53.02 -12.76
C ASP A 269 33.16 52.73 -14.18
N THR A 270 34.45 52.45 -14.30
CA THR A 270 35.07 51.95 -15.54
C THR A 270 35.28 50.43 -15.48
N GLU A 271 35.04 49.80 -14.32
CA GLU A 271 35.30 48.38 -14.06
C GLU A 271 34.03 47.64 -13.59
N LEU A 272 33.40 46.95 -14.55
CA LEU A 272 32.54 45.79 -14.38
C LEU A 272 31.56 45.85 -13.21
N SER A 273 30.50 46.65 -13.37
CA SER A 273 29.41 46.71 -12.40
C SER A 273 28.71 45.37 -12.21
N ALA A 274 28.14 45.17 -11.01
CA ALA A 274 27.38 43.96 -10.70
C ALA A 274 26.31 44.24 -9.66
N GLU A 275 25.07 43.93 -10.03
CA GLU A 275 23.87 44.08 -9.22
C GLU A 275 23.38 42.72 -8.74
N TYR A 276 22.72 42.69 -7.58
CA TYR A 276 22.15 41.46 -7.04
C TYR A 276 20.82 41.68 -6.33
N VAL A 277 20.01 40.63 -6.34
CA VAL A 277 18.82 40.51 -5.50
C VAL A 277 18.86 39.18 -4.75
N LEU A 278 18.55 39.22 -3.45
CA LEU A 278 18.39 38.06 -2.58
C LEU A 278 16.92 37.92 -2.20
N PHE A 279 16.29 36.83 -2.62
CA PHE A 279 14.98 36.40 -2.18
C PHE A 279 15.07 35.30 -1.11
N GLN A 280 14.13 35.32 -0.17
CA GLN A 280 13.96 34.30 0.86
C GLN A 280 12.51 33.82 0.88
N PHE A 281 12.35 32.51 1.03
CA PHE A 281 11.07 31.86 1.26
C PHE A 281 10.82 31.71 2.76
N SER A 282 9.57 31.84 3.22
CA SER A 282 9.20 31.65 4.64
C SER A 282 9.41 30.22 5.15
N ALA A 283 9.45 29.25 4.24
CA ALA A 283 9.88 27.88 4.47
C ALA A 283 10.58 27.36 3.18
N PRO A 284 11.49 26.37 3.26
CA PRO A 284 12.21 25.89 2.08
C PRO A 284 11.27 25.28 1.04
N VAL A 285 11.38 25.70 -0.23
CA VAL A 285 10.55 25.21 -1.33
C VAL A 285 11.25 24.14 -2.15
N SER A 286 10.58 23.01 -2.39
CA SER A 286 11.10 21.90 -3.21
C SER A 286 10.86 22.14 -4.71
N GLY A 287 11.77 21.66 -5.56
CA GLY A 287 11.60 21.67 -7.02
C GLY A 287 11.48 23.06 -7.64
N LEU A 288 12.10 24.07 -7.01
CA LEU A 288 12.12 25.44 -7.54
C LEU A 288 12.68 25.46 -8.97
N ALA A 289 12.06 26.24 -9.84
CA ALA A 289 12.52 26.52 -11.19
C ALA A 289 12.03 27.90 -11.65
N PHE A 290 12.87 28.60 -12.41
CA PHE A 290 12.55 29.85 -13.08
C PHE A 290 13.55 30.07 -14.22
N ASP A 291 13.22 30.99 -15.12
CA ASP A 291 14.08 31.42 -16.21
C ASP A 291 14.58 32.84 -15.91
N LEU A 292 15.88 33.08 -16.10
CA LEU A 292 16.35 34.44 -16.36
C LEU A 292 16.03 34.77 -17.81
N LEU A 293 15.54 35.98 -18.03
CA LEU A 293 14.99 36.47 -19.29
C LEU A 293 15.91 37.54 -19.85
N ASP A 294 16.17 37.46 -21.15
CA ASP A 294 16.97 38.44 -21.89
C ASP A 294 18.40 38.60 -21.35
N VAL A 295 19.15 37.49 -21.25
CA VAL A 295 20.61 37.52 -21.13
C VAL A 295 21.15 37.66 -22.55
N ASP A 296 21.67 38.83 -22.90
CA ASP A 296 21.84 39.31 -24.27
C ASP A 296 23.22 39.98 -24.54
N ARG A 297 23.54 40.15 -25.83
CA ARG A 297 24.72 40.88 -26.31
C ARG A 297 24.41 41.84 -27.47
N LEU A 298 23.84 42.99 -27.16
CA LEU A 298 23.31 43.98 -28.13
C LEU A 298 24.27 44.34 -29.30
N SER A 299 23.88 44.01 -30.55
CA SER A 299 24.79 44.11 -31.71
C SER A 299 24.86 45.49 -32.37
N SER A 300 25.99 46.19 -32.21
CA SER A 300 26.96 46.42 -33.31
C SER A 300 28.17 47.22 -32.80
N GLY A 301 29.36 46.61 -32.77
CA GLY A 301 30.54 47.25 -32.16
C GLY A 301 30.62 47.14 -30.64
N ALA A 302 29.88 46.18 -30.07
CA ALA A 302 30.05 45.52 -28.76
C ALA A 302 30.43 46.42 -27.56
N VAL A 303 29.42 46.68 -26.70
CA VAL A 303 29.55 47.43 -25.44
C VAL A 303 28.57 46.91 -24.35
N TYR A 304 27.93 45.77 -24.59
CA TYR A 304 26.78 45.27 -23.82
C TYR A 304 26.89 43.75 -23.84
N GLU A 305 27.50 43.16 -22.82
CA GLU A 305 27.60 41.70 -22.68
C GLU A 305 27.06 41.35 -21.30
N ASP A 306 25.97 40.59 -21.26
CA ASP A 306 25.34 40.22 -20.00
C ASP A 306 25.94 38.93 -19.44
N MET A 307 26.41 39.01 -18.20
CA MET A 307 26.73 37.84 -17.38
C MET A 307 25.70 37.71 -16.25
N ALA A 308 25.06 36.55 -16.14
CA ALA A 308 24.12 36.29 -15.05
C ALA A 308 24.40 34.95 -14.37
N ARG A 309 24.32 34.91 -13.04
CA ARG A 309 24.43 33.67 -12.27
C ARG A 309 23.48 33.62 -11.09
N VAL A 310 23.24 32.40 -10.65
CA VAL A 310 22.28 32.12 -9.58
C VAL A 310 22.95 31.29 -8.49
N PHE A 311 22.55 31.58 -7.25
CA PHE A 311 22.95 30.85 -6.06
C PHE A 311 21.71 30.53 -5.26
N ALA A 312 21.60 29.30 -4.76
CA ALA A 312 20.57 28.95 -3.80
C ALA A 312 21.18 28.34 -2.54
N THR A 313 20.54 28.62 -1.40
CA THR A 313 20.81 27.90 -0.15
C THR A 313 19.53 27.27 0.38
N GLY A 314 19.69 26.10 0.99
CA GLY A 314 18.65 25.29 1.61
C GLY A 314 19.07 24.87 3.02
N PRO A 315 18.29 24.00 3.69
CA PRO A 315 18.61 23.50 5.02
C PRO A 315 19.99 22.81 5.12
N GLY A 316 20.44 22.16 4.03
CA GLY A 316 21.74 21.48 3.95
C GLY A 316 22.93 22.36 3.56
N GLY A 317 22.73 23.66 3.28
CA GLY A 317 23.77 24.54 2.75
C GLY A 317 23.50 24.95 1.30
N ARG A 318 24.49 24.84 0.40
CA ARG A 318 24.33 25.22 -1.01
C ARG A 318 23.55 24.18 -1.78
N VAL A 319 22.57 24.62 -2.56
CA VAL A 319 21.73 23.74 -3.37
C VAL A 319 22.31 23.60 -4.79
N PRO A 320 22.62 22.38 -5.26
CA PRO A 320 22.96 22.12 -6.66
C PRO A 320 21.78 22.43 -7.59
N TYR A 321 22.05 22.90 -8.80
CA TYR A 321 21.02 23.25 -9.78
C TYR A 321 21.41 22.85 -11.20
N GLN A 322 20.42 22.45 -12.00
CA GLN A 322 20.57 22.34 -13.45
C GLN A 322 20.45 23.73 -14.07
N MET A 323 21.46 24.11 -14.84
CA MET A 323 21.45 25.33 -15.66
C MET A 323 21.24 24.91 -17.12
N THR A 324 20.26 25.49 -17.79
CA THR A 324 19.83 25.08 -19.14
C THR A 324 19.75 26.31 -20.04
N LEU A 325 20.59 26.36 -21.07
CA LEU A 325 20.57 27.44 -22.06
C LEU A 325 19.45 27.14 -23.06
N VAL A 326 18.52 28.08 -23.27
CA VAL A 326 17.42 27.88 -24.23
C VAL A 326 17.94 27.86 -25.67
N ASP A 327 18.98 28.65 -25.97
CA ASP A 327 19.70 28.60 -27.23
C ASP A 327 21.24 28.68 -27.04
N PRO A 328 21.96 27.55 -27.10
CA PRO A 328 23.42 27.51 -26.95
C PRO A 328 24.18 28.04 -28.19
N SER A 329 23.51 28.73 -29.12
CA SER A 329 24.15 29.54 -30.18
C SER A 329 24.12 31.05 -29.90
N ASN A 330 23.34 31.47 -28.89
CA ASN A 330 23.31 32.86 -28.41
C ASN A 330 23.83 32.99 -26.97
N LEU A 331 23.90 31.87 -26.24
CA LEU A 331 24.35 31.81 -24.85
C LEU A 331 25.50 30.81 -24.71
N ALA A 332 26.46 31.15 -23.86
CA ALA A 332 27.52 30.29 -23.38
C ALA A 332 27.37 30.00 -21.88
N TYR A 333 28.03 28.94 -21.44
CA TYR A 333 28.31 28.70 -20.04
C TYR A 333 29.72 29.22 -19.74
N ALA A 334 29.92 29.93 -18.63
CA ALA A 334 31.25 30.32 -18.20
C ALA A 334 31.37 30.21 -16.67
N GLY A 335 32.05 29.17 -16.21
CA GLY A 335 32.06 28.79 -14.80
C GLY A 335 30.67 28.46 -14.27
N ASP A 336 30.08 29.32 -13.44
CA ASP A 336 28.68 29.25 -13.02
C ASP A 336 27.82 30.44 -13.50
N PHE A 337 28.35 31.25 -14.42
CA PHE A 337 27.59 32.22 -15.19
C PHE A 337 27.00 31.60 -16.46
N ALA A 338 25.86 32.13 -16.87
CA ALA A 338 25.49 32.23 -18.26
C ALA A 338 26.02 33.56 -18.79
N GLU A 339 26.57 33.52 -20.00
CA GLU A 339 27.26 34.61 -20.70
C GLU A 339 26.62 34.70 -22.09
N ALA A 340 26.38 35.92 -22.59
CA ALA A 340 25.78 36.12 -23.91
C ALA A 340 26.83 36.19 -25.03
N ASP A 341 26.71 35.31 -26.02
CA ASP A 341 27.60 35.22 -27.19
C ASP A 341 27.11 36.18 -28.31
N ASN A 342 25.79 36.22 -28.54
CA ASN A 342 25.17 36.96 -29.65
C ASN A 342 23.95 37.78 -29.21
N SER A 343 23.63 38.82 -30.01
CA SER A 343 22.48 39.69 -29.76
C SER A 343 21.16 38.95 -29.92
N VAL A 344 20.33 39.08 -28.90
CA VAL A 344 18.96 38.62 -28.84
C VAL A 344 18.03 39.83 -29.09
N ASN A 345 16.73 39.57 -29.17
CA ASN A 345 15.72 40.61 -29.16
C ASN A 345 14.93 40.48 -27.86
N ASP A 346 14.60 41.60 -27.23
CA ASP A 346 13.93 41.71 -25.92
C ASP A 346 12.73 40.75 -25.74
N ALA A 347 11.99 40.50 -26.83
CA ALA A 347 10.79 39.67 -26.83
C ALA A 347 11.03 38.19 -27.21
N ALA A 348 12.27 37.78 -27.47
CA ALA A 348 12.64 36.46 -27.98
C ALA A 348 13.24 35.57 -26.89
N THR A 349 13.03 34.25 -27.00
CA THR A 349 13.39 33.28 -25.95
C THR A 349 14.84 32.79 -26.00
N ASN A 350 15.61 33.17 -27.03
CA ASN A 350 16.97 32.66 -27.24
C ASN A 350 18.03 33.27 -26.30
N GLY A 351 17.69 34.31 -25.54
CA GLY A 351 18.49 34.84 -24.42
C GLY A 351 18.06 34.30 -23.05
N ASN A 352 17.11 33.35 -23.00
CA ASN A 352 16.63 32.85 -21.72
C ASN A 352 17.53 31.72 -21.17
N VAL A 353 17.70 31.71 -19.85
CA VAL A 353 18.47 30.69 -19.12
C VAL A 353 17.57 30.09 -18.03
N ARG A 354 17.22 28.81 -18.17
CA ARG A 354 16.41 28.10 -17.17
C ARG A 354 17.26 27.52 -16.05
N TYR A 355 16.86 27.78 -14.83
CA TYR A 355 17.40 27.21 -13.60
C TYR A 355 16.40 26.23 -12.99
N SER A 356 16.85 25.09 -12.49
CA SER A 356 16.01 24.10 -11.80
C SER A 356 16.79 23.42 -10.68
N PHE A 357 16.30 23.52 -9.45
CA PHE A 357 17.06 23.17 -8.25
C PHE A 357 16.85 21.71 -7.82
N LEU A 358 17.93 21.06 -7.37
CA LEU A 358 17.91 19.63 -7.02
C LEU A 358 17.55 19.36 -5.54
N GLU A 359 17.51 20.39 -4.69
CA GLU A 359 17.22 20.29 -3.26
C GLU A 359 16.32 21.44 -2.80
N PRO A 360 15.69 21.37 -1.61
CA PRO A 360 14.81 22.43 -1.12
C PRO A 360 15.53 23.77 -0.94
N VAL A 361 14.95 24.84 -1.48
CA VAL A 361 15.55 26.19 -1.50
C VAL A 361 14.91 27.08 -0.43
N SER A 362 15.72 27.55 0.52
CA SER A 362 15.36 28.55 1.53
C SER A 362 15.58 29.98 1.02
N THR A 363 16.66 30.21 0.27
CA THR A 363 16.98 31.50 -0.35
C THR A 363 17.52 31.31 -1.76
N VAL A 364 17.21 32.25 -2.65
CA VAL A 364 17.83 32.36 -3.97
C VAL A 364 18.35 33.77 -4.17
N ALA A 365 19.63 33.86 -4.52
CA ALA A 365 20.27 35.10 -4.93
C ALA A 365 20.61 35.03 -6.42
N ILE A 366 20.31 36.10 -7.12
CA ILE A 366 20.60 36.27 -8.54
C ILE A 366 21.57 37.45 -8.63
N GLN A 367 22.68 37.25 -9.32
CA GLN A 367 23.65 38.29 -9.64
C GLN A 367 23.64 38.51 -11.15
N TYR A 368 23.48 39.77 -11.52
CA TYR A 368 23.70 40.30 -12.86
C TYR A 368 25.01 41.08 -12.85
N ALA A 369 25.91 40.83 -13.80
CA ALA A 369 27.25 41.41 -13.87
C ALA A 369 27.61 41.75 -15.32
N GLN A 370 28.44 42.76 -15.49
CA GLN A 370 28.92 43.17 -16.81
C GLN A 370 29.96 42.16 -17.33
N GLY A 371 29.85 41.82 -18.62
CA GLY A 371 30.91 41.19 -19.40
C GLY A 371 32.02 42.17 -19.78
N ASP A 372 32.96 41.76 -20.65
CA ASP A 372 34.29 42.38 -20.74
C ASP A 372 34.39 43.79 -21.36
N GLN A 373 33.26 44.43 -21.65
CA GLN A 373 33.16 45.72 -22.32
C GLN A 373 32.24 46.69 -21.56
N PRO A 374 32.80 47.59 -20.73
CA PRO A 374 32.01 48.47 -19.88
C PRO A 374 31.25 49.54 -20.67
N ASN A 375 29.92 49.53 -20.52
CA ASN A 375 29.01 50.61 -20.91
C ASN A 375 28.65 51.47 -19.69
N THR A 376 28.36 52.75 -19.93
CA THR A 376 28.01 53.76 -18.91
C THR A 376 26.51 54.12 -18.85
N ASP A 377 25.64 53.50 -19.65
CA ASP A 377 24.18 53.75 -19.70
C ASP A 377 23.34 52.58 -19.16
N SER A 378 22.80 52.73 -17.94
CA SER A 378 21.95 51.75 -17.24
C SER A 378 20.54 51.62 -17.84
N GLY A 379 20.19 52.49 -18.81
CA GLY A 379 18.97 52.41 -19.60
C GLY A 379 18.86 51.12 -20.41
N ASN A 380 19.99 50.54 -20.83
CA ASN A 380 20.08 49.42 -21.79
C ASN A 380 20.77 48.16 -21.21
N GLN A 381 20.85 48.05 -19.88
CA GLN A 381 21.44 46.91 -19.18
C GLN A 381 20.50 46.47 -18.07
N TRP A 382 19.77 45.38 -18.29
CA TRP A 382 18.78 44.84 -17.37
C TRP A 382 18.48 43.38 -17.72
N ILE A 383 17.99 42.63 -16.74
CA ILE A 383 17.48 41.27 -16.96
C ILE A 383 16.10 41.09 -16.31
N GLY A 384 15.34 40.14 -16.84
CA GLY A 384 14.10 39.68 -16.21
C GLY A 384 14.29 38.40 -15.40
N ILE A 385 13.40 38.19 -14.43
CA ILE A 385 13.17 36.89 -13.79
C ILE A 385 11.73 36.48 -14.13
N SER A 386 11.55 35.30 -14.71
CA SER A 386 10.23 34.70 -14.92
C SER A 386 9.52 34.42 -13.61
N ASP A 387 8.26 34.00 -13.71
CA ASP A 387 7.52 33.46 -12.59
C ASP A 387 8.28 32.31 -11.92
N LEU A 388 8.19 32.24 -10.59
CA LEU A 388 8.85 31.19 -9.80
C LEU A 388 7.91 29.99 -9.69
N GLN A 389 8.32 28.84 -10.20
CA GLN A 389 7.58 27.59 -10.11
C GLN A 389 8.21 26.69 -9.05
N PHE A 390 7.41 26.08 -8.18
CA PHE A 390 7.89 25.11 -7.19
C PHE A 390 6.80 24.09 -6.87
N CYS A 391 7.14 23.04 -6.13
CA CYS A 391 6.20 22.00 -5.74
C CYS A 391 5.22 22.55 -4.68
N GLY A 392 3.92 22.32 -4.88
CA GLY A 392 2.92 22.54 -3.84
C GLY A 392 3.11 21.59 -2.66
N TYR A 393 2.25 21.73 -1.65
CA TYR A 393 2.26 20.87 -0.47
C TYR A 393 1.01 20.02 -0.40
N ASP A 394 1.21 18.78 0.01
CA ASP A 394 0.22 17.91 0.59
C ASP A 394 -0.01 18.33 2.06
N HIS A 395 -1.27 18.42 2.48
CA HIS A 395 -1.71 18.87 3.80
C HIS A 395 -2.66 17.84 4.44
N GLY A 396 -2.75 17.85 5.79
CA GLY A 396 -3.74 17.03 6.49
C GLY A 396 -5.08 17.74 6.68
N ASP A 397 -6.06 17.00 7.18
CA ASP A 397 -7.48 17.40 7.20
C ASP A 397 -8.23 17.05 8.50
N ALA A 398 -7.54 16.46 9.49
CA ALA A 398 -8.13 16.17 10.79
C ALA A 398 -8.83 17.42 11.38
N PRO A 399 -9.81 17.25 12.29
CA PRO A 399 -10.51 18.36 12.94
C PRO A 399 -9.57 19.47 13.43
N ALA A 400 -10.01 20.73 13.35
CA ALA A 400 -9.12 21.88 13.52
C ALA A 400 -8.42 21.99 14.90
N SER A 401 -8.86 21.20 15.89
CA SER A 401 -8.20 21.04 17.19
C SER A 401 -6.82 20.38 17.08
N TYR A 402 -6.65 19.40 16.17
CA TYR A 402 -5.40 18.67 15.92
C TYR A 402 -4.34 19.51 15.17
N GLY A 403 -4.43 20.84 15.24
CA GLY A 403 -3.44 21.77 14.66
C GLY A 403 -3.38 21.83 13.13
N THR A 404 -4.32 21.18 12.44
CA THR A 404 -4.34 20.93 10.99
C THR A 404 -4.10 22.14 10.09
N LEU A 405 -4.61 23.32 10.46
CA LEU A 405 -4.40 24.56 9.68
C LEU A 405 -2.96 25.06 9.75
N ARG A 406 -2.45 25.58 8.65
CA ARG A 406 -1.12 26.20 8.50
C ARG A 406 -0.89 27.36 9.47
N ALA A 407 -1.94 28.10 9.81
CA ALA A 407 -1.90 29.15 10.85
C ALA A 407 -1.51 28.60 12.24
N ASN A 408 -1.80 27.31 12.50
CA ASN A 408 -1.43 26.57 13.71
C ASN A 408 -0.16 25.70 13.49
N ASN A 409 0.57 25.93 12.40
CA ASN A 409 1.69 25.12 11.92
C ASN A 409 1.33 23.65 11.62
N GLY A 410 0.15 23.38 11.08
CA GLY A 410 -0.29 22.03 10.69
C GLY A 410 0.68 21.25 9.80
N PRO A 411 0.57 19.91 9.79
CA PRO A 411 1.44 19.05 8.99
C PRO A 411 1.32 19.41 7.50
N ARG A 412 2.44 19.31 6.79
CA ARG A 412 2.50 19.49 5.34
C ARG A 412 3.76 18.88 4.75
N HIS A 413 3.65 18.22 3.61
CA HIS A 413 4.74 17.53 2.91
C HIS A 413 4.91 18.11 1.50
N GLY A 414 6.15 18.35 1.06
CA GLY A 414 6.40 18.86 -0.28
C GLY A 414 6.15 17.81 -1.38
N LEU A 415 5.42 18.14 -2.43
CA LEU A 415 5.03 17.18 -3.49
C LEU A 415 6.15 16.73 -4.44
N ARG A 416 7.41 16.98 -4.06
CA ARG A 416 8.63 16.62 -4.80
C ARG A 416 8.64 15.18 -5.27
N ASP A 417 8.30 14.26 -4.37
CA ASP A 417 8.45 12.83 -4.57
C ASP A 417 7.11 12.09 -4.59
N ARG A 418 5.98 12.78 -4.83
CA ARG A 418 4.62 12.20 -4.76
C ARG A 418 4.43 10.93 -5.59
N THR A 419 5.16 10.75 -6.69
CA THR A 419 5.09 9.54 -7.54
C THR A 419 6.02 8.40 -7.09
N ARG A 420 6.80 8.61 -6.03
CA ARG A 420 7.88 7.74 -5.55
C ARG A 420 7.82 7.47 -4.06
N LEU A 421 7.27 8.38 -3.26
CA LEU A 421 7.14 8.25 -1.80
C LEU A 421 5.71 8.66 -1.43
N PHE A 422 4.89 7.67 -1.09
CA PHE A 422 3.46 7.86 -0.82
C PHE A 422 2.87 6.70 0.00
N ILE A 423 1.70 6.92 0.58
CA ILE A 423 0.87 5.97 1.33
C ILE A 423 -0.23 5.45 0.38
N GLY A 424 -0.70 4.22 0.60
CA GLY A 424 -1.72 3.60 -0.25
C GLY A 424 -1.25 3.26 -1.67
N SER A 425 -2.11 3.52 -2.66
CA SER A 425 -1.99 3.03 -4.05
C SER A 425 -1.76 4.11 -5.09
N SER A 426 -1.82 5.37 -4.67
CA SER A 426 -1.76 6.59 -5.48
C SER A 426 -0.94 7.62 -4.72
N GLY A 427 -0.27 8.51 -5.45
CA GLY A 427 0.57 9.55 -4.84
C GLY A 427 -0.20 10.83 -4.56
N PRO A 428 0.10 11.55 -3.46
CA PRO A 428 -0.71 12.63 -2.90
C PRO A 428 -0.83 13.81 -3.84
N ASP A 429 -1.99 14.47 -3.92
CA ASP A 429 -2.14 15.79 -4.56
C ASP A 429 -1.91 16.97 -3.61
N GLY A 430 -2.45 18.16 -3.89
CA GLY A 430 -1.90 19.38 -3.28
C GLY A 430 -2.87 20.51 -3.00
N GLU A 431 -2.83 20.98 -1.76
CA GLU A 431 -3.82 21.86 -1.15
C GLU A 431 -3.22 23.24 -0.84
N THR A 432 -4.09 24.20 -0.56
CA THR A 432 -3.68 25.58 -0.22
C THR A 432 -3.34 25.76 1.27
N ASP A 433 -4.03 24.97 2.09
CA ASP A 433 -3.98 24.89 3.54
C ASP A 433 -4.66 23.55 3.89
N GLY A 434 -4.51 23.07 5.13
CA GLY A 434 -5.24 21.87 5.56
C GLY A 434 -6.75 22.08 5.53
N LEU A 435 -7.52 21.00 5.36
CA LEU A 435 -8.97 21.03 5.12
C LEU A 435 -9.80 20.45 6.29
N PRO A 436 -9.70 20.97 7.54
CA PRO A 436 -10.32 20.42 8.74
C PRO A 436 -11.76 19.92 8.58
N SER A 437 -11.94 18.62 8.65
CA SER A 437 -13.23 17.93 8.57
C SER A 437 -13.50 17.13 9.85
N ALA A 438 -14.75 16.77 10.10
CA ALA A 438 -15.12 16.00 11.31
C ALA A 438 -14.83 14.48 11.18
N GLY A 439 -14.52 14.01 9.96
CA GLY A 439 -14.34 12.59 9.64
C GLY A 439 -13.00 12.23 9.04
N ALA A 440 -12.08 13.21 8.89
CA ALA A 440 -10.90 13.10 8.04
C ALA A 440 -11.29 12.67 6.60
N THR A 441 -11.90 13.61 5.86
CA THR A 441 -12.54 13.48 4.53
C THR A 441 -12.60 14.82 3.76
N GLY A 442 -11.69 15.76 4.03
CA GLY A 442 -11.73 17.15 3.56
C GLY A 442 -11.16 17.37 2.15
N ASP A 443 -10.05 16.70 1.88
CA ASP A 443 -9.18 16.67 0.69
C ASP A 443 -9.57 15.50 -0.21
N ASP A 444 -9.87 14.35 0.38
CA ASP A 444 -10.66 13.17 -0.03
C ASP A 444 -11.66 13.33 -1.22
N SER A 445 -12.12 14.57 -1.49
CA SER A 445 -12.97 14.96 -2.63
C SER A 445 -12.20 15.44 -3.89
N SER A 446 -10.87 15.29 -3.91
CA SER A 446 -9.99 15.63 -5.04
C SER A 446 -10.26 14.75 -6.28
N LEU A 447 -9.54 15.03 -7.39
CA LEU A 447 -9.63 14.22 -8.61
C LEU A 447 -8.95 12.84 -8.50
N ASN A 448 -8.18 12.59 -7.43
CA ASN A 448 -7.38 11.37 -7.26
C ASN A 448 -7.90 10.47 -6.13
N GLY A 449 -8.47 11.03 -5.04
CA GLY A 449 -9.03 10.26 -3.93
C GLY A 449 -7.99 9.33 -3.29
N ASP A 450 -6.77 9.84 -3.14
CA ASP A 450 -5.54 9.13 -2.83
C ASP A 450 -5.49 8.57 -1.41
N GLU A 451 -6.16 9.22 -0.48
CA GLU A 451 -6.23 8.85 0.94
C GLU A 451 -7.00 7.53 1.17
N ASN A 452 -7.92 7.16 0.27
CA ASN A 452 -8.77 5.98 0.45
C ASN A 452 -8.03 4.65 0.25
N GLY A 453 -7.55 4.07 1.35
CA GLY A 453 -7.05 2.68 1.42
C GLY A 453 -5.57 2.53 1.77
N GLY A 454 -4.92 3.62 2.19
CA GLY A 454 -3.58 3.59 2.77
C GLY A 454 -3.54 2.89 4.14
N VAL A 455 -4.46 3.27 5.02
CA VAL A 455 -4.52 2.80 6.41
C VAL A 455 -5.57 1.70 6.60
N THR A 456 -5.23 0.67 7.39
CA THR A 456 -6.09 -0.46 7.73
C THR A 456 -6.02 -0.74 9.23
N PHE A 457 -7.14 -0.52 9.90
CA PHE A 457 -7.32 -0.79 11.32
C PHE A 457 -7.46 -2.30 11.62
N PRO A 458 -7.05 -2.77 12.81
CA PRO A 458 -7.26 -4.15 13.21
C PRO A 458 -8.76 -4.42 13.45
N PRO A 459 -9.22 -5.67 13.30
CA PRO A 459 -10.58 -6.04 13.68
C PRO A 459 -10.84 -5.78 15.18
N ALA A 460 -12.11 -5.59 15.54
CA ALA A 460 -12.55 -5.30 16.90
C ALA A 460 -11.89 -6.24 17.94
N ARG A 461 -11.26 -5.65 18.94
CA ARG A 461 -10.45 -6.37 19.94
C ARG A 461 -11.36 -7.22 20.83
N LEU A 462 -11.12 -8.53 20.88
CA LEU A 462 -11.77 -9.42 21.85
C LEU A 462 -11.36 -9.02 23.28
N PRO A 463 -12.29 -9.05 24.26
CA PRO A 463 -11.92 -8.90 25.66
C PRO A 463 -10.99 -10.06 26.10
N ASN A 464 -10.11 -9.79 27.06
CA ASN A 464 -9.20 -10.75 27.70
C ASN A 464 -8.01 -11.32 26.91
N GLN A 465 -7.75 -10.89 25.67
CA GLN A 465 -6.49 -11.19 24.98
C GLN A 465 -5.79 -9.90 24.53
N GLY A 466 -4.48 -9.79 24.75
CA GLY A 466 -3.63 -8.76 24.14
C GLY A 466 -3.46 -9.05 22.64
N TRP A 467 -3.61 -8.06 21.76
CA TRP A 467 -3.29 -8.23 20.35
C TRP A 467 -1.88 -7.73 20.09
N VAL A 468 -0.93 -8.64 19.87
CA VAL A 468 0.43 -8.31 19.45
C VAL A 468 0.51 -8.54 17.95
N CYS A 469 -0.09 -7.60 17.21
CA CYS A 469 0.10 -7.37 15.78
C CYS A 469 0.14 -8.64 14.89
N GLY A 470 -0.81 -9.56 15.11
CA GLY A 470 -0.87 -10.85 14.41
C GLY A 470 -0.97 -12.08 15.32
N ALA A 471 -0.77 -11.92 16.63
CA ALA A 471 -1.00 -12.98 17.61
C ALA A 471 -1.74 -12.48 18.86
N TYR A 472 -2.58 -13.34 19.44
CA TYR A 472 -3.19 -13.11 20.75
C TYR A 472 -2.22 -13.53 21.86
N THR A 473 -1.98 -12.64 22.84
CA THR A 473 -1.17 -12.90 24.04
C THR A 473 -2.04 -12.82 25.31
N THR A 474 -1.67 -13.58 26.33
CA THR A 474 -2.25 -13.47 27.69
C THR A 474 -1.41 -12.55 28.59
N ASP A 475 -0.32 -11.96 28.10
CA ASP A 475 0.52 -11.05 28.87
C ASP A 475 0.00 -9.59 28.79
N PRO A 476 -0.55 -9.02 29.89
CA PRO A 476 -1.05 -7.65 29.89
C PRO A 476 0.05 -6.58 29.79
N SER A 477 1.34 -6.94 29.95
CA SER A 477 2.47 -6.02 29.77
C SER A 477 2.84 -5.78 28.30
N GLN A 478 2.28 -6.57 27.37
CA GLN A 478 2.49 -6.44 25.92
C GLN A 478 1.26 -5.92 25.18
N ASN A 479 0.46 -5.07 25.82
CA ASN A 479 -0.77 -4.55 25.24
C ASN A 479 -0.50 -3.44 24.20
N HIS A 480 -0.42 -3.83 22.93
CA HIS A 480 -0.27 -2.90 21.81
C HIS A 480 -1.58 -2.70 21.05
N PHE A 481 -1.71 -1.53 20.43
CA PHE A 481 -2.62 -1.31 19.30
C PHE A 481 -1.78 -1.28 18.03
N CYS A 482 -2.21 -1.92 16.95
CA CYS A 482 -1.41 -2.05 15.74
C CYS A 482 -2.22 -1.64 14.52
N VAL A 483 -1.65 -0.78 13.68
CA VAL A 483 -2.29 -0.27 12.45
C VAL A 483 -1.44 -0.69 11.26
N SER A 484 -2.07 -1.26 10.23
CA SER A 484 -1.39 -1.60 8.99
C SER A 484 -1.49 -0.44 8.02
N VAL A 485 -0.37 -0.05 7.41
CA VAL A 485 -0.27 1.07 6.48
C VAL A 485 0.43 0.59 5.21
N ALA A 486 -0.25 0.61 4.07
CA ALA A 486 0.35 0.36 2.79
C ALA A 486 1.23 1.55 2.39
N VAL A 487 2.50 1.32 2.03
CA VAL A 487 3.42 2.39 1.62
C VAL A 487 4.24 2.03 0.38
N THR A 488 4.59 3.05 -0.38
CA THR A 488 5.54 2.97 -1.49
C THR A 488 6.70 3.93 -1.25
N ASN A 489 7.93 3.44 -1.39
CA ASN A 489 9.17 4.22 -1.30
C ASN A 489 10.17 3.76 -2.38
N ASN A 490 10.24 4.52 -3.47
CA ASN A 490 11.25 4.52 -4.51
C ASN A 490 11.99 5.87 -4.58
N SER A 491 12.09 6.57 -3.44
CA SER A 491 12.70 7.92 -3.32
C SER A 491 14.21 7.93 -3.62
N GLY A 492 14.87 6.78 -3.45
CA GLY A 492 16.33 6.62 -3.44
C GLY A 492 16.94 6.49 -2.05
N ALA A 493 16.16 6.76 -1.00
CA ALA A 493 16.59 6.69 0.41
C ALA A 493 15.58 5.92 1.28
N ALA A 494 15.99 5.49 2.48
CA ALA A 494 15.04 4.99 3.47
C ALA A 494 14.16 6.15 3.96
N ALA A 495 12.88 5.88 4.19
CA ALA A 495 11.91 6.82 4.71
C ALA A 495 11.46 6.40 6.11
N GLN A 496 10.94 7.35 6.88
CA GLN A 496 10.38 7.13 8.19
C GLN A 496 8.87 7.32 8.12
N LEU A 497 8.13 6.25 8.45
CA LEU A 497 6.69 6.23 8.69
C LEU A 497 6.45 6.36 10.20
N VAL A 498 5.51 7.21 10.58
CA VAL A 498 5.07 7.46 11.96
C VAL A 498 3.59 7.78 11.94
N ALA A 499 2.85 7.41 12.99
CA ALA A 499 1.48 7.88 13.16
C ALA A 499 1.17 8.31 14.60
N TRP A 500 0.08 9.06 14.77
CA TRP A 500 -0.47 9.55 16.04
C TRP A 500 -1.95 9.21 16.11
N ILE A 501 -2.43 8.75 17.26
CA ILE A 501 -3.84 8.42 17.53
C ILE A 501 -4.26 9.11 18.81
N ASP A 502 -5.34 9.89 18.76
CA ASP A 502 -5.98 10.48 19.93
C ASP A 502 -6.74 9.37 20.70
N PHE A 503 -6.04 8.66 21.58
CA PHE A 503 -6.66 7.57 22.34
C PHE A 503 -7.57 8.09 23.45
N ASN A 504 -7.37 9.34 23.91
CA ASN A 504 -8.10 9.93 25.03
C ASN A 504 -9.34 10.75 24.58
N ASN A 505 -9.45 11.05 23.29
CA ASN A 505 -10.46 11.85 22.60
C ASN A 505 -10.60 13.28 23.17
N ASP A 506 -9.49 13.92 23.54
CA ASP A 506 -9.45 15.31 24.01
C ASP A 506 -9.27 16.34 22.89
N GLY A 507 -8.93 15.88 21.68
CA GLY A 507 -8.83 16.70 20.48
C GLY A 507 -7.41 17.10 20.08
N ASP A 508 -6.36 16.54 20.70
CA ASP A 508 -4.98 16.65 20.23
C ASP A 508 -4.20 15.31 20.13
N PHE A 509 -2.87 15.36 20.06
CA PHE A 509 -1.98 14.20 19.85
C PHE A 509 -0.72 14.27 20.75
N ASN A 510 -0.82 15.01 21.86
CA ASN A 510 0.32 15.38 22.69
C ASN A 510 0.58 14.37 23.83
N ASP A 511 -0.27 13.36 24.02
CA ASP A 511 -0.22 12.51 25.21
C ASP A 511 0.73 11.30 25.09
N PRO A 512 1.24 10.77 26.22
CA PRO A 512 2.10 9.60 26.23
C PRO A 512 1.39 8.34 25.73
N GLY A 513 1.89 7.76 24.64
CA GLY A 513 1.35 6.54 24.02
C GLY A 513 0.59 6.78 22.71
N GLU A 514 0.27 8.04 22.41
CA GLU A 514 -0.49 8.42 21.22
C GLU A 514 0.33 8.36 19.93
N ARG A 515 1.65 8.57 20.00
CA ARG A 515 2.55 8.33 18.87
C ARG A 515 2.95 6.85 18.77
N SER A 516 3.00 6.34 17.54
CA SER A 516 3.56 5.02 17.25
C SER A 516 5.00 4.87 17.74
N LEU A 517 5.34 3.67 18.15
CA LEU A 517 6.71 3.21 18.38
C LEU A 517 7.52 3.24 17.07
N PRO A 518 8.86 3.32 17.14
CA PRO A 518 9.71 3.29 15.93
C PRO A 518 9.73 1.94 15.22
N ASP A 519 9.59 0.84 15.97
CA ASP A 519 9.56 -0.52 15.43
C ASP A 519 8.26 -0.81 14.65
N LEU A 520 8.39 -1.50 13.53
CA LEU A 520 7.28 -2.15 12.84
C LEU A 520 7.17 -3.60 13.32
N ALA A 521 5.96 -4.13 13.48
CA ALA A 521 5.75 -5.44 14.09
C ALA A 521 6.42 -6.62 13.36
N SER A 522 6.78 -6.45 12.08
CA SER A 522 7.41 -7.47 11.23
C SER A 522 8.94 -7.33 11.10
N THR A 523 9.57 -6.26 11.62
CA THR A 523 11.00 -5.99 11.47
C THR A 523 11.60 -5.37 12.73
N ALA A 524 12.54 -6.07 13.37
CA ALA A 524 13.27 -5.56 14.52
C ALA A 524 14.29 -4.47 14.11
N THR A 525 13.96 -3.21 14.34
CA THR A 525 14.82 -2.04 14.10
C THR A 525 14.61 -1.03 15.23
N SER A 526 15.44 -1.15 16.27
CA SER A 526 15.34 -0.32 17.47
C SER A 526 15.71 1.15 17.20
N GLY A 527 14.70 2.00 17.01
CA GLY A 527 14.82 3.46 17.00
C GLY A 527 14.52 4.13 15.66
N PHE A 528 14.18 5.43 15.70
CA PHE A 528 13.88 6.26 14.53
C PHE A 528 15.12 6.56 13.65
N ALA A 529 16.33 6.20 14.10
CA ALA A 529 17.59 6.69 13.55
C ALA A 529 17.93 6.26 12.09
N SER A 530 17.22 5.30 11.49
CA SER A 530 17.55 4.79 10.15
C SER A 530 16.40 4.75 9.13
N GLY A 531 15.18 5.15 9.52
CA GLY A 531 13.99 4.96 8.70
C GLY A 531 13.48 3.51 8.79
N ASN A 532 12.17 3.34 8.95
CA ASN A 532 11.52 2.03 9.01
C ASN A 532 10.95 1.55 7.66
N ILE A 533 10.92 2.41 6.62
CA ILE A 533 10.48 2.06 5.25
C ILE A 533 11.68 2.08 4.28
N PRO A 534 12.24 0.91 3.90
CA PRO A 534 13.37 0.84 2.96
C PRO A 534 13.04 1.37 1.56
N ASN A 535 14.06 1.87 0.86
CA ASN A 535 13.94 2.15 -0.59
C ASN A 535 13.74 0.85 -1.37
N GLY A 536 12.84 0.87 -2.36
CA GLY A 536 12.37 -0.29 -3.11
C GLY A 536 11.10 -0.94 -2.51
N ALA A 537 10.60 -0.46 -1.37
CA ALA A 537 9.29 -0.87 -0.86
C ALA A 537 8.19 -0.40 -1.82
N ASN A 538 7.38 -1.34 -2.34
CA ASN A 538 6.31 -1.05 -3.29
C ASN A 538 5.04 -1.76 -2.82
N GLY A 539 4.05 -1.00 -2.35
CA GLY A 539 2.85 -1.58 -1.70
C GLY A 539 3.19 -2.42 -0.45
N LEU A 540 4.22 -2.03 0.31
CA LEU A 540 4.59 -2.70 1.55
C LEU A 540 3.55 -2.39 2.62
N SER A 541 2.90 -3.41 3.18
CA SER A 541 2.05 -3.23 4.37
C SER A 541 2.93 -3.17 5.63
N ALA A 542 3.27 -1.95 6.06
CA ALA A 542 4.00 -1.67 7.28
C ALA A 542 3.05 -1.70 8.48
N VAL A 543 3.40 -2.40 9.56
CA VAL A 543 2.55 -2.50 10.76
C VAL A 543 3.10 -1.60 11.87
N LEU A 544 2.52 -0.41 12.00
CA LEU A 544 2.80 0.52 13.09
C LEU A 544 2.26 -0.02 14.42
N VAL A 545 2.98 0.22 15.50
CA VAL A 545 2.68 -0.31 16.84
C VAL A 545 2.55 0.86 17.82
N PHE A 546 1.50 0.89 18.63
CA PHE A 546 1.27 1.89 19.67
C PHE A 546 1.28 1.23 21.05
N ALA A 547 1.96 1.85 22.01
CA ALA A 547 1.92 1.42 23.40
C ALA A 547 0.68 2.03 24.08
N LEU A 548 -0.34 1.20 24.34
CA LEU A 548 -1.59 1.69 24.92
C LEU A 548 -1.37 2.19 26.35
N PRO A 549 -1.81 3.42 26.70
CA PRO A 549 -1.79 3.89 28.08
C PRO A 549 -2.72 3.04 28.95
N ALA A 550 -2.30 2.81 30.20
CA ALA A 550 -3.10 2.11 31.20
C ALA A 550 -3.60 3.11 32.26
N PRO A 551 -4.93 3.29 32.45
CA PRO A 551 -6.04 2.61 31.76
C PRO A 551 -6.29 3.16 30.36
N ILE A 552 -6.82 2.33 29.46
CA ILE A 552 -7.32 2.78 28.15
C ILE A 552 -8.57 3.65 28.38
N PRO A 553 -8.62 4.88 27.87
CA PRO A 553 -9.82 5.72 27.94
C PRO A 553 -11.00 5.06 27.20
N ASN A 554 -12.14 4.96 27.87
CA ASN A 554 -13.32 4.26 27.36
C ASN A 554 -14.18 5.17 26.46
N ASN A 555 -13.64 5.49 25.27
CA ASN A 555 -14.21 6.48 24.39
C ASN A 555 -15.29 5.91 23.45
N ALA A 556 -16.50 6.43 23.61
CA ALA A 556 -17.69 6.09 22.80
C ALA A 556 -17.85 6.99 21.56
N SER A 557 -16.74 7.50 21.03
CA SER A 557 -16.66 8.45 19.92
C SER A 557 -15.62 7.98 18.91
N ALA A 558 -15.77 8.41 17.64
CA ALA A 558 -14.73 8.20 16.64
C ALA A 558 -13.53 9.08 16.97
N SER A 559 -12.34 8.49 16.97
CA SER A 559 -11.05 9.18 17.11
C SER A 559 -10.45 9.44 15.72
N VAL A 560 -9.28 10.06 15.66
CA VAL A 560 -8.54 10.33 14.41
C VAL A 560 -7.13 9.76 14.52
N ILE A 561 -6.64 9.17 13.44
CA ILE A 561 -5.22 8.89 13.24
C ILE A 561 -4.63 9.93 12.31
N ARG A 562 -3.41 10.38 12.58
CA ARG A 562 -2.55 11.12 11.66
C ARG A 562 -1.36 10.26 11.30
N THR A 563 -1.15 9.98 10.03
CA THR A 563 -0.01 9.23 9.50
C THR A 563 0.90 10.17 8.73
N ARG A 564 2.23 10.02 8.87
CA ARG A 564 3.22 10.81 8.13
C ARG A 564 4.36 9.93 7.65
N LEU A 565 4.68 10.02 6.36
CA LEU A 565 5.77 9.34 5.67
C LEU A 565 6.72 10.36 5.07
N THR A 566 8.03 10.31 5.37
CA THR A 566 9.00 11.27 4.79
C THR A 566 10.44 10.73 4.80
N THR A 567 11.33 11.30 3.97
CA THR A 567 12.79 11.08 4.08
C THR A 567 13.51 12.21 4.84
N ASP A 568 12.80 13.22 5.34
CA ASP A 568 13.42 14.35 6.03
C ASP A 568 14.09 13.93 7.35
N ALA A 569 15.36 14.30 7.53
CA ALA A 569 16.17 13.96 8.69
C ALA A 569 15.60 14.41 10.05
N SER A 570 14.63 15.34 10.07
CA SER A 570 13.89 15.73 11.28
C SER A 570 13.05 14.59 11.87
N PHE A 571 12.74 13.55 11.09
CA PHE A 571 12.05 12.35 11.56
C PHE A 571 13.01 11.25 12.06
N PHE A 572 14.33 11.41 11.89
CA PHE A 572 15.33 10.36 12.13
C PHE A 572 16.07 10.57 13.47
N SER A 573 15.33 10.67 14.58
CA SER A 573 15.92 10.92 15.90
C SER A 573 15.08 10.40 17.06
N ASP A 574 15.66 9.53 17.89
CA ASP A 574 15.06 9.12 19.17
C ASP A 574 15.15 10.23 20.25
N ALA A 575 16.11 11.15 20.12
CA ALA A 575 16.35 12.23 21.08
C ALA A 575 15.51 13.49 20.82
N SER A 576 14.94 13.61 19.63
CA SER A 576 14.03 14.68 19.22
C SER A 576 12.97 14.02 18.33
N PRO A 577 12.00 13.33 18.95
CA PRO A 577 11.14 12.42 18.23
C PRO A 577 10.21 13.16 17.26
N PRO A 578 9.70 12.48 16.22
CA PRO A 578 8.88 13.09 15.19
C PRO A 578 7.68 13.88 15.74
N SER A 579 7.30 14.92 14.99
CA SER A 579 6.19 15.83 15.32
C SER A 579 4.98 15.57 14.42
N HIS A 580 3.77 15.63 14.99
CA HIS A 580 2.51 15.60 14.26
C HIS A 580 2.21 16.91 13.50
N LEU A 581 3.02 17.96 13.72
CA LEU A 581 2.94 19.28 13.09
C LEU A 581 4.16 19.62 12.22
N GLY A 582 4.04 20.67 11.39
CA GLY A 582 5.15 21.31 10.68
C GLY A 582 5.45 20.77 9.28
N THR A 583 6.22 21.54 8.51
CA THR A 583 6.67 21.18 7.15
C THR A 583 7.73 20.07 7.17
N VAL A 584 7.65 19.17 6.20
CA VAL A 584 8.79 18.38 5.70
C VAL A 584 8.92 18.49 4.18
N SER A 585 10.12 18.24 3.65
CA SER A 585 10.46 18.57 2.25
C SER A 585 9.88 17.61 1.20
N ASN A 586 9.51 16.38 1.61
CA ASN A 586 8.87 15.37 0.78
C ASN A 586 8.02 14.36 1.56
N GLY A 587 7.26 13.56 0.81
CA GLY A 587 6.44 12.46 1.30
C GLY A 587 4.97 12.84 1.40
N GLU A 588 4.30 12.35 2.43
CA GLU A 588 2.85 12.44 2.59
C GLU A 588 2.41 12.52 4.06
N VAL A 589 1.39 13.33 4.33
CA VAL A 589 0.51 13.24 5.50
C VAL A 589 -0.83 12.68 5.05
N GLN A 590 -1.39 11.76 5.84
CA GLN A 590 -2.74 11.24 5.67
C GLN A 590 -3.40 11.25 7.04
N ASP A 591 -4.61 11.80 7.15
CA ASP A 591 -5.43 11.68 8.36
C ASP A 591 -6.60 10.71 8.06
N ASP A 592 -7.01 9.87 9.03
CA ASP A 592 -8.18 8.99 8.86
C ASP A 592 -9.04 8.99 10.14
N SER A 593 -10.36 8.81 10.01
CA SER A 593 -11.21 8.55 11.17
C SER A 593 -11.14 7.09 11.63
N ILE A 594 -11.03 6.91 12.94
CA ILE A 594 -11.00 5.61 13.62
C ILE A 594 -12.44 5.21 14.00
N PRO A 595 -12.99 4.13 13.43
CA PRO A 595 -14.36 3.71 13.71
C PRO A 595 -14.56 3.27 15.18
N VAL A 596 -15.71 3.63 15.77
CA VAL A 596 -16.04 3.37 17.19
C VAL A 596 -15.98 1.88 17.58
N ASN A 597 -16.13 0.97 16.61
CA ASN A 597 -16.05 -0.49 16.82
C ASN A 597 -14.62 -1.07 16.78
N THR A 598 -13.59 -0.26 16.49
CA THR A 598 -12.17 -0.70 16.54
C THR A 598 -11.52 -0.45 17.90
N LEU A 599 -12.20 0.26 18.81
CA LEU A 599 -11.79 0.49 20.19
C LEU A 599 -12.43 -0.55 21.15
N PRO A 600 -11.70 -1.07 22.15
CA PRO A 600 -12.21 -2.10 23.06
C PRO A 600 -13.16 -1.55 24.12
N VAL A 601 -14.47 -1.74 23.93
CA VAL A 601 -15.50 -1.40 24.93
C VAL A 601 -16.57 -2.50 24.98
N THR A 602 -16.72 -3.19 26.12
CA THR A 602 -17.90 -4.05 26.36
C THR A 602 -19.09 -3.21 26.84
N LEU A 603 -18.94 -2.39 27.89
CA LEU A 603 -20.02 -1.57 28.45
C LEU A 603 -20.22 -0.22 27.72
N ALA A 604 -21.32 -0.08 26.97
CA ALA A 604 -21.64 1.12 26.19
C ALA A 604 -22.45 2.18 26.97
N GLY A 605 -23.27 1.76 27.94
CA GLY A 605 -24.08 2.68 28.74
C GLY A 605 -24.58 2.05 30.04
N PHE A 606 -24.74 2.85 31.10
CA PHE A 606 -25.23 2.44 32.41
C PHE A 606 -26.06 3.55 33.07
N ASN A 607 -27.19 3.19 33.69
CA ASN A 607 -28.09 4.12 34.37
C ASN A 607 -28.76 3.42 35.56
N ALA A 608 -28.67 4.02 36.75
CA ALA A 608 -29.32 3.51 37.97
C ALA A 608 -30.19 4.60 38.62
N VAL A 609 -31.51 4.36 38.70
CA VAL A 609 -32.50 5.32 39.21
C VAL A 609 -33.23 4.74 40.41
N ARG A 610 -33.32 5.50 41.50
CA ARG A 610 -34.14 5.12 42.66
C ARG A 610 -35.63 5.15 42.29
N LEU A 611 -36.32 4.02 42.49
CA LEU A 611 -37.77 3.93 42.32
C LEU A 611 -38.51 4.32 43.61
N ASP A 612 -38.01 3.86 44.75
CA ASP A 612 -38.52 4.18 46.08
C ASP A 612 -37.47 3.93 47.18
N ALA A 613 -37.89 4.05 48.45
CA ALA A 613 -37.02 3.91 49.63
C ALA A 613 -36.36 2.52 49.79
N GLY A 614 -36.74 1.50 49.02
CA GLY A 614 -36.15 0.17 49.06
C GLY A 614 -35.78 -0.43 47.69
N ARG A 615 -35.94 0.31 46.58
CA ARG A 615 -35.74 -0.22 45.22
C ARG A 615 -35.02 0.73 44.28
N ILE A 616 -34.09 0.18 43.50
CA ILE A 616 -33.32 0.88 42.47
C ILE A 616 -33.50 0.14 41.14
N ALA A 617 -34.00 0.83 40.11
CA ALA A 617 -33.98 0.32 38.74
C ALA A 617 -32.58 0.50 38.18
N VAL A 618 -32.02 -0.55 37.59
CA VAL A 618 -30.70 -0.52 36.94
C VAL A 618 -30.86 -0.94 35.49
N ARG A 619 -30.28 -0.18 34.58
CA ARG A 619 -30.22 -0.44 33.14
C ARG A 619 -28.78 -0.34 32.66
N TRP A 620 -28.39 -1.19 31.74
CA TRP A 620 -27.14 -1.01 31.00
C TRP A 620 -27.26 -1.56 29.58
N SER A 621 -26.41 -1.08 28.71
CA SER A 621 -26.23 -1.57 27.35
C SER A 621 -24.77 -1.88 27.12
N VAL A 622 -24.51 -3.00 26.46
CA VAL A 622 -23.16 -3.43 26.07
C VAL A 622 -23.05 -3.43 24.54
N ALA A 623 -21.86 -3.14 24.01
CA ALA A 623 -21.61 -3.14 22.57
C ALA A 623 -21.36 -4.56 22.03
N THR A 624 -20.73 -5.41 22.85
CA THR A 624 -20.50 -6.84 22.59
C THR A 624 -20.57 -7.65 23.90
N GLU A 625 -20.84 -8.95 23.78
CA GLU A 625 -20.85 -9.98 24.83
C GLU A 625 -19.95 -11.16 24.45
N ALA A 626 -18.87 -10.90 23.73
CA ALA A 626 -17.94 -11.92 23.26
C ALA A 626 -17.23 -12.57 24.45
N GLY A 627 -17.51 -13.85 24.72
CA GLY A 627 -16.98 -14.56 25.87
C GLY A 627 -17.58 -14.14 27.22
N THR A 628 -18.75 -13.48 27.27
CA THR A 628 -19.42 -13.07 28.52
C THR A 628 -20.46 -14.10 28.98
N LEU A 629 -20.36 -14.62 30.21
CA LEU A 629 -21.38 -15.49 30.84
C LEU A 629 -22.57 -14.70 31.39
N GLY A 630 -22.30 -13.50 31.88
CA GLY A 630 -23.29 -12.61 32.47
C GLY A 630 -22.66 -11.57 33.40
N TYR A 631 -23.50 -10.96 34.21
CA TYR A 631 -23.16 -9.81 35.04
C TYR A 631 -23.62 -9.99 36.50
N ARG A 632 -22.94 -9.31 37.41
CA ARG A 632 -23.27 -9.18 38.83
C ARG A 632 -23.32 -7.70 39.19
N LEU A 633 -24.28 -7.31 40.02
CA LEU A 633 -24.38 -5.94 40.53
C LEU A 633 -23.88 -5.87 41.97
N LEU A 634 -22.93 -4.97 42.20
CA LEU A 634 -22.36 -4.70 43.51
C LEU A 634 -22.78 -3.31 44.00
N GLN A 635 -22.84 -3.13 45.32
CA GLN A 635 -23.05 -1.83 45.95
C GLN A 635 -21.97 -1.59 47.01
N ALA A 636 -21.48 -0.35 47.11
CA ALA A 636 -20.50 -0.01 48.12
C ALA A 636 -21.10 -0.06 49.54
N ALA A 637 -20.43 -0.79 50.44
CA ALA A 637 -20.77 -0.95 51.84
C ALA A 637 -19.50 -1.02 52.69
N GLY A 638 -19.33 -0.11 53.66
CA GLY A 638 -18.21 -0.14 54.61
C GLY A 638 -16.81 0.12 54.03
N GLY A 639 -16.70 0.49 52.76
CA GLY A 639 -15.42 0.67 52.04
C GLY A 639 -15.13 -0.41 51.00
N GLU A 640 -15.92 -1.48 50.95
CA GLU A 640 -15.82 -2.56 49.95
C GLU A 640 -17.09 -2.62 49.10
N ALA A 641 -17.03 -3.27 47.93
CA ALA A 641 -18.19 -3.51 47.07
C ALA A 641 -18.74 -4.92 47.35
N GLN A 642 -20.00 -5.00 47.81
CA GLN A 642 -20.67 -6.26 48.11
C GLN A 642 -21.81 -6.52 47.14
N THR A 643 -22.10 -7.78 46.82
CA THR A 643 -23.21 -8.18 45.96
C THR A 643 -24.53 -7.62 46.47
N ALA A 644 -25.23 -6.87 45.63
CA ALA A 644 -26.54 -6.32 45.96
C ALA A 644 -27.61 -7.42 45.91
N ALA A 645 -28.59 -7.37 46.82
CA ALA A 645 -29.70 -8.32 46.84
C ALA A 645 -30.57 -8.17 45.57
N GLY A 646 -30.73 -9.27 44.81
CA GLY A 646 -31.33 -9.26 43.47
C GLY A 646 -30.35 -8.93 42.34
N GLY A 647 -29.05 -8.98 42.63
CA GLY A 647 -27.96 -8.75 41.68
C GLY A 647 -26.92 -9.89 41.64
N GLU A 648 -27.24 -11.07 42.20
CA GLU A 648 -26.28 -12.16 42.39
C GLU A 648 -25.66 -12.70 41.09
N PHE A 649 -26.50 -12.94 40.08
CA PHE A 649 -26.09 -13.31 38.72
C PHE A 649 -27.20 -12.93 37.72
N ILE A 650 -26.82 -12.33 36.60
CA ILE A 650 -27.72 -11.86 35.54
C ILE A 650 -27.13 -12.39 34.22
N PRO A 651 -27.70 -13.45 33.62
CA PRO A 651 -27.08 -14.13 32.49
C PRO A 651 -26.94 -13.25 31.25
N ALA A 652 -25.92 -13.50 30.44
CA ALA A 652 -25.76 -12.89 29.13
C ALA A 652 -26.99 -13.18 28.24
N THR A 653 -27.54 -12.17 27.54
CA THR A 653 -28.71 -12.32 26.68
C THR A 653 -28.30 -12.69 25.25
N GLY A 654 -27.06 -12.35 24.89
CA GLY A 654 -26.50 -12.57 23.57
C GLY A 654 -25.45 -13.67 23.48
N VAL A 655 -24.87 -14.14 24.60
CA VAL A 655 -23.80 -15.18 24.75
C VAL A 655 -22.98 -15.36 23.47
N ASP A 656 -21.84 -14.67 23.39
CA ASP A 656 -21.04 -14.48 22.16
C ASP A 656 -21.70 -13.54 21.13
N SER A 657 -22.41 -12.52 21.61
CA SER A 657 -23.00 -11.49 20.73
C SER A 657 -21.98 -10.43 20.34
N VAL A 658 -21.68 -10.30 19.05
CA VAL A 658 -21.01 -9.11 18.47
C VAL A 658 -21.98 -7.96 18.18
N LEU A 659 -23.25 -8.10 18.57
CA LEU A 659 -24.28 -7.07 18.49
C LEU A 659 -24.57 -6.46 19.88
N PRO A 660 -25.06 -5.22 19.95
CA PRO A 660 -25.42 -4.60 21.22
C PRO A 660 -26.52 -5.36 21.98
N GLN A 661 -26.35 -5.49 23.30
CA GLN A 661 -27.31 -6.14 24.20
C GLN A 661 -27.76 -5.17 25.29
N TYR A 662 -28.98 -5.35 25.79
CA TYR A 662 -29.65 -4.39 26.67
C TYR A 662 -30.26 -5.08 27.89
N TYR A 663 -30.01 -4.49 29.05
CA TYR A 663 -30.35 -5.04 30.34
C TYR A 663 -31.24 -4.10 31.15
N GLN A 664 -32.16 -4.71 31.89
CA GLN A 664 -32.86 -4.03 32.97
C GLN A 664 -33.10 -4.99 34.13
N THR A 665 -32.76 -4.57 35.35
CA THR A 665 -33.11 -5.26 36.59
C THR A 665 -33.58 -4.28 37.67
N THR A 666 -33.98 -4.78 38.83
CA THR A 666 -34.33 -3.97 40.00
C THR A 666 -33.67 -4.54 41.24
N LEU A 667 -32.75 -3.77 41.84
CA LEU A 667 -32.09 -4.11 43.09
C LEU A 667 -32.98 -3.75 44.28
N LEU A 668 -32.96 -4.61 45.31
CA LEU A 668 -33.63 -4.37 46.58
C LEU A 668 -32.65 -3.70 47.55
N SER A 669 -32.57 -2.37 47.53
CA SER A 669 -31.68 -1.60 48.40
C SER A 669 -32.20 -0.19 48.76
N SER A 670 -32.04 0.14 50.04
CA SER A 670 -32.23 1.48 50.61
C SER A 670 -30.94 2.30 50.71
N SER A 671 -29.80 1.76 50.27
CA SER A 671 -28.51 2.46 50.29
C SER A 671 -28.38 3.44 49.13
N GLU A 672 -27.90 4.65 49.41
CA GLU A 672 -27.61 5.71 48.42
C GLU A 672 -26.16 5.66 47.90
N GLN A 673 -25.43 4.59 48.20
CA GLN A 673 -24.06 4.39 47.73
C GLN A 673 -24.04 3.99 46.24
N PRO A 674 -22.97 4.35 45.49
CA PRO A 674 -22.85 4.02 44.08
C PRO A 674 -22.81 2.51 43.85
N LEU A 675 -23.20 2.13 42.63
CA LEU A 675 -23.19 0.75 42.15
C LEU A 675 -21.93 0.47 41.32
N TYR A 676 -21.59 -0.81 41.22
CA TYR A 676 -20.64 -1.32 40.23
C TYR A 676 -21.33 -2.44 39.45
N LEU A 677 -21.02 -2.52 38.16
CA LEU A 677 -21.33 -3.68 37.33
C LEU A 677 -20.07 -4.55 37.28
N GLU A 678 -20.21 -5.85 37.51
CA GLU A 678 -19.12 -6.81 37.41
C GLU A 678 -19.47 -7.83 36.33
N GLU A 679 -18.74 -7.80 35.22
CA GLU A 679 -18.83 -8.77 34.14
C GLU A 679 -18.11 -10.06 34.54
N ILE A 680 -18.74 -11.18 34.19
CA ILE A 680 -18.26 -12.54 34.45
C ILE A 680 -17.95 -13.16 33.09
N ALA A 681 -16.67 -13.30 32.77
CA ALA A 681 -16.23 -13.92 31.52
C ALA A 681 -16.31 -15.45 31.60
N SER A 682 -16.45 -16.07 30.43
CA SER A 682 -16.40 -17.53 30.18
C SER A 682 -15.13 -18.16 30.76
N GLY A 683 -13.95 -17.59 30.50
CA GLY A 683 -12.69 -18.02 31.12
C GLY A 683 -12.52 -17.61 32.60
N GLY A 684 -13.60 -17.52 33.39
CA GLY A 684 -13.59 -17.28 34.84
C GLY A 684 -13.10 -15.91 35.34
N LYS A 685 -12.67 -15.00 34.46
CA LYS A 685 -12.22 -13.65 34.84
C LYS A 685 -13.41 -12.76 35.24
N LEU A 686 -13.23 -11.97 36.29
CA LEU A 686 -14.15 -10.91 36.71
C LEU A 686 -13.61 -9.54 36.31
N GLU A 687 -14.45 -8.71 35.67
CA GLU A 687 -14.10 -7.33 35.28
C GLU A 687 -15.13 -6.35 35.82
N ARG A 688 -14.69 -5.22 36.40
CA ARG A 688 -15.56 -4.34 37.20
C ARG A 688 -15.59 -2.92 36.65
N PHE A 689 -16.81 -2.47 36.35
CA PHE A 689 -17.13 -1.13 35.87
C PHE A 689 -17.82 -0.29 36.96
N GLY A 690 -17.56 1.01 36.98
CA GLY A 690 -18.07 1.97 37.97
C GLY A 690 -16.93 2.63 38.77
N PRO A 691 -17.23 3.40 39.83
CA PRO A 691 -18.54 3.55 40.47
C PRO A 691 -19.56 4.36 39.65
N PHE A 692 -20.79 3.85 39.57
CA PHE A 692 -21.92 4.55 38.97
C PHE A 692 -22.79 5.21 40.04
N ALA A 693 -22.92 6.53 39.98
CA ALA A 693 -23.74 7.31 40.91
C ALA A 693 -25.25 7.15 40.59
N LEU A 694 -26.08 7.07 41.64
CA LEU A 694 -27.53 6.98 41.49
C LEU A 694 -28.09 8.29 40.91
N GLY A 695 -28.92 8.18 39.87
CA GLY A 695 -29.50 9.30 39.12
C GLY A 695 -28.60 9.86 38.03
N ALA A 696 -27.37 9.36 37.86
CA ALA A 696 -26.49 9.71 36.75
C ALA A 696 -26.62 8.71 35.60
N VAL A 697 -26.52 9.20 34.36
CA VAL A 697 -26.34 8.39 33.16
C VAL A 697 -24.85 8.39 32.83
N SER A 698 -24.28 7.20 32.56
CA SER A 698 -22.90 7.02 32.11
C SER A 698 -22.93 6.33 30.74
N GLY A 699 -22.14 6.81 29.77
CA GLY A 699 -22.21 6.33 28.39
C GLY A 699 -23.53 6.68 27.68
N SER A 700 -23.87 5.96 26.62
CA SER A 700 -25.06 6.19 25.79
C SER A 700 -25.78 4.89 25.43
N GLU A 701 -27.11 4.94 25.27
CA GLU A 701 -27.86 3.81 24.69
C GLU A 701 -27.52 3.74 23.19
N LEU A 702 -26.83 2.67 22.79
CA LEU A 702 -26.61 2.37 21.37
C LEU A 702 -27.97 2.20 20.68
N SER A 703 -28.10 2.69 19.45
CA SER A 703 -29.28 2.45 18.61
C SER A 703 -28.90 1.60 17.40
N PHE A 704 -29.14 0.30 17.49
CA PHE A 704 -28.99 -0.63 16.37
C PHE A 704 -30.36 -0.82 15.70
N GLU A 705 -30.52 -0.40 14.46
CA GLU A 705 -31.60 -0.95 13.64
C GLU A 705 -31.24 -2.41 13.30
N PRO A 706 -32.08 -3.40 13.66
CA PRO A 706 -31.78 -4.79 13.33
C PRO A 706 -31.70 -4.97 11.81
N GLN A 707 -30.47 -5.05 11.30
CA GLN A 707 -30.18 -5.48 9.93
C GLN A 707 -30.99 -6.78 9.70
N PRO A 708 -31.99 -6.77 8.80
CA PRO A 708 -33.11 -7.69 8.95
C PRO A 708 -32.75 -9.05 8.37
N TRP A 709 -32.11 -9.92 9.17
CA TRP A 709 -31.72 -11.27 8.73
C TRP A 709 -32.93 -12.13 8.35
N ALA A 710 -34.09 -11.86 8.93
CA ALA A 710 -35.36 -12.42 8.46
C ALA A 710 -35.73 -11.94 7.03
N GLN A 711 -35.43 -10.69 6.65
CA GLN A 711 -35.55 -10.22 5.27
C GLN A 711 -34.44 -10.79 4.38
N ALA A 712 -33.19 -10.90 4.82
CA ALA A 712 -32.11 -11.53 4.02
C ALA A 712 -32.32 -13.04 3.81
N ALA A 713 -32.96 -13.73 4.75
CA ALA A 713 -33.41 -15.12 4.61
C ALA A 713 -34.70 -15.22 3.77
N ALA A 714 -35.63 -14.27 3.92
CA ALA A 714 -36.79 -14.13 3.02
C ALA A 714 -36.35 -13.78 1.59
N GLU A 715 -35.27 -13.03 1.40
CA GLU A 715 -34.70 -12.67 0.11
C GLU A 715 -33.92 -13.82 -0.49
N ARG A 716 -33.18 -14.62 0.29
CA ARG A 716 -32.55 -15.86 -0.20
C ARG A 716 -33.57 -16.94 -0.55
N SER A 717 -34.62 -17.10 0.24
CA SER A 717 -35.74 -18.00 -0.10
C SER A 717 -36.60 -17.47 -1.25
N GLN A 718 -36.80 -16.14 -1.35
CA GLN A 718 -37.37 -15.52 -2.54
C GLN A 718 -36.41 -15.59 -3.74
N GLN A 719 -35.09 -15.64 -3.54
CA GLN A 719 -34.11 -15.79 -4.62
C GLN A 719 -34.19 -17.22 -5.15
N ALA A 720 -34.15 -18.23 -4.28
CA ALA A 720 -34.41 -19.62 -4.65
C ALA A 720 -35.80 -19.81 -5.32
N GLN A 721 -36.83 -19.08 -4.87
CA GLN A 721 -38.13 -19.05 -5.54
C GLN A 721 -38.10 -18.28 -6.88
N ARG A 722 -37.35 -17.18 -6.99
CA ARG A 722 -37.14 -16.41 -8.23
C ARG A 722 -36.33 -17.18 -9.24
N ASP A 723 -35.39 -18.01 -8.81
CA ASP A 723 -34.54 -18.88 -9.64
C ASP A 723 -35.36 -20.10 -10.11
N ALA A 724 -36.15 -20.71 -9.22
CA ALA A 724 -37.17 -21.68 -9.60
C ALA A 724 -38.22 -21.09 -10.57
N GLN A 725 -38.60 -19.83 -10.38
CA GLN A 725 -39.53 -19.10 -11.25
C GLN A 725 -38.87 -18.65 -12.57
N HIS A 726 -37.57 -18.34 -12.58
CA HIS A 726 -36.76 -18.09 -13.77
C HIS A 726 -36.64 -19.36 -14.61
N ASN A 727 -36.41 -20.51 -13.97
CA ASN A 727 -36.43 -21.82 -14.63
C ASN A 727 -37.81 -22.15 -15.23
N LEU A 728 -38.91 -21.78 -14.55
CA LEU A 728 -40.27 -21.90 -15.09
C LEU A 728 -40.58 -20.88 -16.22
N LEU A 729 -39.91 -19.72 -16.24
CA LEU A 729 -40.04 -18.72 -17.32
C LEU A 729 -39.17 -19.05 -18.54
N ALA A 730 -37.98 -19.62 -18.34
CA ALA A 730 -37.11 -20.13 -19.41
C ALA A 730 -37.81 -21.22 -20.25
N GLN A 731 -38.64 -22.04 -19.61
CA GLN A 731 -39.50 -23.03 -20.29
C GLN A 731 -40.55 -22.43 -21.26
N ARG A 732 -40.67 -21.09 -21.37
CA ARG A 732 -41.54 -20.42 -22.37
C ARG A 732 -40.87 -20.06 -23.70
N GLY A 733 -39.71 -20.63 -24.00
CA GLY A 733 -39.29 -20.84 -25.40
C GLY A 733 -38.11 -20.01 -25.92
N ALA A 734 -37.22 -19.54 -25.05
CA ALA A 734 -35.90 -19.09 -25.45
C ALA A 734 -34.86 -20.09 -24.91
N GLY A 735 -34.19 -20.82 -25.80
CA GLY A 735 -33.16 -21.79 -25.40
C GLY A 735 -31.97 -21.10 -24.73
N ILE A 736 -31.44 -21.69 -23.66
CA ILE A 736 -30.23 -21.20 -23.00
C ILE A 736 -29.00 -21.54 -23.86
N ALA A 737 -27.98 -20.68 -23.82
CA ALA A 737 -26.74 -20.84 -24.61
C ALA A 737 -25.68 -21.71 -23.90
N ALA A 738 -25.79 -21.86 -22.58
CA ALA A 738 -24.88 -22.58 -21.71
C ALA A 738 -25.63 -23.09 -20.49
N ALA A 739 -25.15 -24.17 -19.88
CA ALA A 739 -25.59 -24.68 -18.59
C ALA A 739 -24.39 -24.71 -17.63
N GLU A 740 -24.64 -24.49 -16.34
CA GLU A 740 -23.60 -24.47 -15.30
C GLU A 740 -23.73 -25.71 -14.41
N ALA A 741 -22.64 -26.46 -14.28
CA ALA A 741 -22.50 -27.60 -13.38
C ALA A 741 -21.74 -27.16 -12.13
N LEU A 742 -22.44 -27.16 -11.00
CA LEU A 742 -21.92 -26.76 -9.70
C LEU A 742 -21.32 -27.98 -8.99
N VAL A 743 -19.99 -28.01 -8.85
CA VAL A 743 -19.23 -29.16 -8.33
C VAL A 743 -18.84 -28.94 -6.87
N GLU A 744 -19.40 -29.74 -5.98
CA GLU A 744 -19.21 -29.65 -4.52
C GLU A 744 -18.22 -30.68 -3.96
N GLN A 745 -17.84 -31.68 -4.76
CA GLN A 745 -16.77 -32.63 -4.45
C GLN A 745 -15.83 -32.84 -5.65
N THR A 746 -14.53 -32.86 -5.36
CA THR A 746 -13.47 -33.18 -6.31
C THR A 746 -13.61 -34.63 -6.78
N GLY A 747 -13.73 -34.87 -8.09
CA GLY A 747 -13.93 -36.21 -8.63
C GLY A 747 -14.46 -36.27 -10.07
N LEU A 748 -14.81 -37.48 -10.51
CA LEU A 748 -15.45 -37.71 -11.81
C LEU A 748 -16.93 -37.33 -11.76
N GLN A 749 -17.34 -36.38 -12.60
CA GLN A 749 -18.70 -35.90 -12.72
C GLN A 749 -19.40 -36.52 -13.92
N ARG A 750 -20.67 -36.93 -13.76
CA ARG A 750 -21.54 -37.38 -14.86
C ARG A 750 -22.77 -36.48 -14.96
N VAL A 751 -23.06 -36.01 -16.19
CA VAL A 751 -24.22 -35.15 -16.48
C VAL A 751 -25.01 -35.74 -17.67
N ALA A 752 -26.31 -36.00 -17.50
CA ALA A 752 -27.12 -36.52 -18.60
C ALA A 752 -27.51 -35.42 -19.61
N ILE A 753 -27.50 -35.75 -20.90
CA ILE A 753 -27.94 -34.82 -21.96
C ILE A 753 -29.44 -34.52 -21.83
N ALA A 754 -30.22 -35.45 -21.27
CA ALA A 754 -31.63 -35.23 -20.95
C ALA A 754 -31.85 -34.08 -19.95
N ASP A 755 -31.01 -33.97 -18.92
CA ASP A 755 -31.14 -32.93 -17.89
C ASP A 755 -30.74 -31.56 -18.46
N LEU A 756 -29.66 -31.51 -19.25
CA LEU A 756 -29.26 -30.30 -19.98
C LEU A 756 -30.33 -29.82 -20.97
N ALA A 757 -30.99 -30.75 -21.67
CA ALA A 757 -32.11 -30.44 -22.54
C ALA A 757 -33.35 -29.97 -21.75
N ALA A 758 -33.60 -30.51 -20.56
CA ALA A 758 -34.69 -30.09 -19.68
C ALA A 758 -34.47 -28.68 -19.08
N LEU A 759 -33.21 -28.27 -18.88
CA LEU A 759 -32.82 -26.88 -18.58
C LEU A 759 -32.97 -25.94 -19.79
N GLY A 760 -33.26 -26.46 -20.99
CA GLY A 760 -33.52 -25.68 -22.20
C GLY A 760 -32.32 -25.49 -23.13
N LEU A 761 -31.16 -26.11 -22.84
CA LEU A 761 -29.99 -26.08 -23.71
C LEU A 761 -30.34 -26.80 -25.03
N GLN A 762 -30.10 -26.17 -26.17
CA GLN A 762 -30.47 -26.71 -27.49
C GLN A 762 -29.46 -27.76 -27.98
N ILE A 763 -29.32 -28.84 -27.19
CA ILE A 763 -28.26 -29.85 -27.30
C ILE A 763 -28.66 -31.10 -28.08
N ILE A 764 -29.95 -31.42 -28.15
CA ILE A 764 -30.45 -32.59 -28.88
C ILE A 764 -30.32 -32.35 -30.39
N GLY A 765 -29.67 -33.29 -31.08
CA GLY A 765 -29.37 -33.22 -32.51
C GLY A 765 -28.07 -32.49 -32.84
N ALA A 766 -27.41 -31.85 -31.87
CA ALA A 766 -26.12 -31.19 -32.09
C ALA A 766 -25.01 -32.23 -32.39
N PRO A 767 -24.07 -31.94 -33.32
CA PRO A 767 -22.87 -32.74 -33.51
C PRO A 767 -22.08 -32.83 -32.20
N ALA A 768 -21.78 -34.05 -31.75
CA ALA A 768 -21.19 -34.25 -30.43
C ALA A 768 -19.74 -33.75 -30.29
N ASN A 769 -19.09 -33.25 -31.36
CA ASN A 769 -17.81 -32.54 -31.30
C ASN A 769 -17.95 -31.04 -30.96
N GLN A 770 -19.15 -30.45 -31.09
CA GLN A 770 -19.42 -29.04 -30.74
C GLN A 770 -19.64 -28.82 -29.23
N LEU A 771 -19.82 -29.88 -28.45
CA LEU A 771 -19.91 -29.79 -27.00
C LEU A 771 -18.57 -29.32 -26.42
N GLN A 772 -18.61 -28.39 -25.47
CA GLN A 772 -17.44 -27.98 -24.68
C GLN A 772 -17.80 -27.91 -23.20
N VAL A 773 -16.92 -28.47 -22.35
CA VAL A 773 -16.91 -28.23 -20.90
C VAL A 773 -15.77 -27.28 -20.60
N ARG A 774 -15.99 -26.23 -19.79
CA ARG A 774 -14.98 -25.21 -19.47
C ARG A 774 -14.95 -24.87 -17.98
N ARG A 775 -13.76 -24.51 -17.48
CA ARG A 775 -13.53 -23.96 -16.14
C ARG A 775 -12.96 -22.55 -16.31
N GLY A 776 -13.80 -21.53 -16.15
CA GLY A 776 -13.48 -20.19 -16.63
C GLY A 776 -13.18 -20.22 -18.13
N ASP A 777 -11.99 -19.79 -18.53
CA ASP A 777 -11.56 -19.85 -19.93
C ASP A 777 -10.93 -21.18 -20.37
N GLU A 778 -10.55 -22.06 -19.45
CA GLU A 778 -9.89 -23.34 -19.75
C GLU A 778 -10.88 -24.38 -20.29
N GLN A 779 -10.53 -25.16 -21.33
CA GLN A 779 -11.32 -26.34 -21.74
C GLN A 779 -10.98 -27.55 -20.85
N VAL A 780 -12.02 -28.22 -20.36
CA VAL A 780 -11.91 -29.44 -19.54
C VAL A 780 -12.14 -30.67 -20.45
N PRO A 781 -11.21 -31.64 -20.49
CA PRO A 781 -11.38 -32.87 -21.27
C PRO A 781 -12.57 -33.70 -20.78
N TYR A 782 -13.45 -34.11 -21.70
CA TYR A 782 -14.65 -34.89 -21.38
C TYR A 782 -14.82 -36.12 -22.29
N ARG A 783 -15.72 -37.02 -21.90
CA ARG A 783 -16.24 -38.13 -22.70
C ARG A 783 -17.75 -38.00 -22.89
N ILE A 784 -18.27 -38.56 -23.98
CA ILE A 784 -19.71 -38.81 -24.17
C ILE A 784 -19.94 -40.30 -24.41
N SER A 785 -21.03 -40.84 -23.87
CA SER A 785 -21.43 -42.25 -23.96
C SER A 785 -22.01 -42.71 -25.32
N GLY A 786 -21.65 -42.05 -26.42
CA GLY A 786 -22.05 -42.47 -27.77
C GLY A 786 -21.54 -41.57 -28.90
N ASP A 787 -21.56 -42.12 -30.11
CA ASP A 787 -21.04 -41.48 -31.32
C ASP A 787 -22.14 -40.89 -32.20
N GLY A 788 -21.88 -39.71 -32.77
CA GLY A 788 -22.78 -39.04 -33.72
C GLY A 788 -23.44 -37.77 -33.17
N ALA A 789 -24.75 -37.62 -33.39
CA ALA A 789 -25.52 -36.49 -32.89
C ALA A 789 -26.07 -36.77 -31.48
N LEU A 790 -25.97 -35.79 -30.60
CA LEU A 790 -26.39 -35.90 -29.20
C LEU A 790 -27.89 -36.19 -29.08
N ASN A 791 -28.26 -37.14 -28.22
CA ASN A 791 -29.65 -37.47 -27.92
C ASN A 791 -29.85 -37.66 -26.41
N SER A 792 -31.11 -37.78 -25.97
CA SER A 792 -31.47 -37.84 -24.55
C SER A 792 -30.99 -39.10 -23.82
N GLY A 793 -30.55 -40.14 -24.54
CA GLY A 793 -29.91 -41.32 -23.96
C GLY A 793 -28.40 -41.16 -23.71
N ASN A 794 -27.79 -40.06 -24.17
CA ASN A 794 -26.37 -39.79 -23.90
C ASN A 794 -26.16 -39.08 -22.56
N HIS A 795 -24.95 -39.23 -22.03
CA HIS A 795 -24.43 -38.47 -20.90
C HIS A 795 -22.98 -38.07 -21.17
N ILE A 796 -22.50 -37.07 -20.43
CA ILE A 796 -21.15 -36.52 -20.46
C ILE A 796 -20.45 -36.96 -19.17
N GLU A 797 -19.18 -37.36 -19.26
CA GLU A 797 -18.30 -37.65 -18.11
C GLU A 797 -17.08 -36.72 -18.16
N PHE A 798 -16.74 -36.04 -17.05
CA PHE A 798 -15.54 -35.18 -16.96
C PHE A 798 -15.00 -35.11 -15.53
N TYR A 799 -13.69 -34.95 -15.36
CA TYR A 799 -13.08 -34.77 -14.04
C TYR A 799 -13.15 -33.29 -13.63
N ALA A 800 -13.45 -33.02 -12.35
CA ALA A 800 -13.62 -31.67 -11.83
C ALA A 800 -13.19 -31.57 -10.35
N ASP A 801 -12.54 -30.46 -9.99
CA ASP A 801 -12.19 -30.08 -8.63
C ASP A 801 -13.27 -29.18 -7.98
N ALA A 802 -13.52 -29.36 -6.68
CA ALA A 802 -14.39 -28.49 -5.86
C ALA A 802 -13.65 -27.25 -5.32
N VAL A 803 -14.22 -26.53 -4.34
CA VAL A 803 -13.52 -25.47 -3.58
C VAL A 803 -13.24 -25.98 -2.16
N GLU A 804 -11.97 -26.24 -1.87
CA GLU A 804 -11.50 -26.64 -0.54
C GLU A 804 -10.98 -25.43 0.24
N GLY A 805 -11.11 -25.44 1.58
CA GLY A 805 -10.55 -24.42 2.48
C GLY A 805 -11.22 -23.03 2.45
N SER A 806 -12.34 -22.84 1.74
CA SER A 806 -13.04 -21.56 1.67
C SER A 806 -14.15 -21.44 2.71
N GLN A 807 -14.18 -20.31 3.42
CA GLN A 807 -15.24 -19.95 4.37
C GLN A 807 -16.57 -19.54 3.72
N TYR A 808 -16.60 -19.39 2.38
CA TYR A 808 -17.73 -18.78 1.65
C TYR A 808 -18.43 -19.72 0.66
N THR A 809 -17.76 -20.75 0.15
CA THR A 809 -18.33 -21.73 -0.79
C THR A 809 -17.49 -23.00 -0.83
N ARG A 810 -18.14 -24.17 -0.88
CA ARG A 810 -17.51 -25.46 -1.21
C ARG A 810 -17.63 -25.81 -2.71
N THR A 811 -18.37 -25.00 -3.46
CA THR A 811 -18.85 -25.27 -4.81
C THR A 811 -18.00 -24.56 -5.88
N ARG A 812 -17.55 -25.29 -6.90
CA ARG A 812 -16.85 -24.73 -8.08
C ARG A 812 -17.71 -24.87 -9.36
N PRO A 813 -17.94 -23.79 -10.13
CA PRO A 813 -18.73 -23.86 -11.36
C PRO A 813 -17.92 -24.35 -12.58
N TYR A 814 -18.57 -25.17 -13.41
CA TYR A 814 -18.10 -25.63 -14.72
C TYR A 814 -19.15 -25.35 -15.79
N LEU A 815 -18.77 -24.75 -16.91
CA LEU A 815 -19.70 -24.33 -17.96
C LEU A 815 -19.78 -25.36 -19.08
N ILE A 816 -20.98 -25.87 -19.35
CA ILE A 816 -21.28 -26.82 -20.44
C ILE A 816 -21.98 -26.05 -21.57
N THR A 817 -21.39 -26.07 -22.77
CA THR A 817 -21.80 -25.21 -23.90
C THR A 817 -21.76 -25.94 -25.24
N LEU A 818 -22.35 -25.32 -26.27
CA LEU A 818 -22.18 -25.70 -27.67
C LEU A 818 -21.42 -24.60 -28.40
N GLY A 819 -20.17 -24.88 -28.77
CA GLY A 819 -19.25 -23.93 -29.39
C GLY A 819 -19.08 -24.12 -30.89
N LEU A 820 -18.51 -23.11 -31.55
CA LEU A 820 -18.12 -23.18 -32.97
C LEU A 820 -16.77 -23.90 -33.20
N GLY A 821 -16.04 -24.24 -32.13
CA GLY A 821 -14.80 -25.03 -32.17
C GLY A 821 -15.00 -26.39 -31.52
N GLU A 822 -14.10 -27.34 -31.81
CA GLU A 822 -14.19 -28.67 -31.22
C GLU A 822 -13.90 -28.65 -29.72
N GLY A 823 -14.62 -29.47 -28.96
CA GLY A 823 -14.33 -29.74 -27.55
C GLY A 823 -13.27 -30.80 -27.37
N THR A 824 -12.43 -30.62 -26.36
CA THR A 824 -11.38 -31.57 -26.00
C THR A 824 -11.99 -32.88 -25.48
N ARG A 825 -11.81 -33.97 -26.22
CA ARG A 825 -12.29 -35.31 -25.86
C ARG A 825 -11.21 -36.19 -25.24
N TRP A 826 -11.62 -37.12 -24.40
CA TRP A 826 -10.77 -38.24 -23.97
C TRP A 826 -10.37 -39.12 -25.15
N SER A 827 -9.14 -39.62 -25.11
CA SER A 827 -8.67 -40.71 -25.97
C SER A 827 -8.78 -42.05 -25.24
N GLN A 828 -8.78 -43.19 -25.94
CA GLN A 828 -8.93 -44.53 -25.34
C GLN A 828 -7.72 -45.42 -25.62
N SER A 829 -7.34 -46.26 -24.65
CA SER A 829 -6.32 -47.33 -24.76
C SER A 829 -6.75 -48.57 -23.97
N SER A 830 -6.45 -49.78 -24.46
CA SER A 830 -6.87 -51.06 -23.86
C SER A 830 -5.81 -51.67 -22.93
N ALA A 831 -6.20 -52.39 -21.87
CA ALA A 831 -5.28 -52.84 -20.81
C ALA A 831 -5.46 -54.28 -20.25
N ALA A 832 -6.34 -55.12 -20.82
CA ALA A 832 -6.73 -56.43 -20.22
C ALA A 832 -5.77 -57.62 -20.42
N PRO A 833 -5.64 -58.46 -19.37
CA PRO A 833 -5.99 -59.88 -19.42
C PRO A 833 -7.40 -60.16 -18.83
N SER A 834 -7.86 -61.42 -18.76
CA SER A 834 -9.31 -61.74 -18.71
C SER A 834 -9.85 -62.52 -17.50
N GLY A 835 -10.84 -61.95 -16.79
CA GLY A 835 -11.98 -62.67 -16.18
C GLY A 835 -12.33 -62.43 -14.69
N VAL A 836 -13.65 -62.38 -14.37
CA VAL A 836 -14.31 -62.76 -13.08
C VAL A 836 -14.02 -61.85 -11.84
N LEU A 837 -14.96 -61.30 -11.06
CA LEU A 837 -16.46 -61.25 -11.00
C LEU A 837 -16.91 -59.99 -10.17
N ALA A 838 -18.23 -59.70 -10.03
CA ALA A 838 -18.75 -58.55 -9.24
C ALA A 838 -19.55 -58.93 -7.96
N ALA A 839 -19.50 -58.06 -6.93
CA ALA A 839 -20.16 -58.23 -5.63
C ALA A 839 -21.49 -57.44 -5.52
N THR A 840 -22.29 -57.67 -4.46
CA THR A 840 -23.70 -57.21 -4.38
C THR A 840 -24.12 -56.53 -3.05
N GLN A 841 -23.21 -56.20 -2.14
CA GLN A 841 -23.51 -55.54 -0.84
C GLN A 841 -22.36 -54.64 -0.38
N LEU A 842 -22.66 -53.46 0.19
CA LEU A 842 -21.71 -52.42 0.58
C LEU A 842 -21.94 -51.94 2.03
N ARG A 843 -20.98 -51.20 2.63
CA ARG A 843 -21.22 -50.36 3.83
C ARG A 843 -21.50 -48.92 3.38
N ARG A 844 -22.42 -48.23 4.06
CA ARG A 844 -22.89 -46.88 3.74
C ARG A 844 -22.99 -46.01 5.00
N GLU A 845 -22.73 -44.72 4.86
CA GLU A 845 -22.98 -43.71 5.90
C GLU A 845 -24.17 -42.83 5.55
N TYR A 846 -24.85 -42.33 6.58
CA TYR A 846 -25.93 -41.35 6.50
C TYR A 846 -25.63 -40.23 7.48
N ARG A 847 -25.55 -38.98 7.01
CA ARG A 847 -25.08 -37.81 7.76
C ARG A 847 -26.15 -36.72 7.88
N LEU A 848 -25.95 -35.83 8.84
CA LEU A 848 -26.75 -34.64 9.09
C LEU A 848 -25.84 -33.59 9.77
N ASP A 849 -25.47 -32.58 8.99
CA ASP A 849 -24.34 -31.66 9.20
C ASP A 849 -24.50 -30.34 8.37
N ASP A 850 -25.74 -29.87 8.14
CA ASP A 850 -26.08 -28.69 7.31
C ASP A 850 -25.44 -27.32 7.71
N ASN A 851 -24.52 -27.26 8.69
CA ASN A 851 -23.79 -26.04 9.12
C ASN A 851 -24.68 -24.78 9.23
N ARG A 852 -25.80 -24.89 9.96
CA ARG A 852 -26.88 -23.89 9.96
C ARG A 852 -26.58 -22.62 10.76
N TYR A 853 -25.67 -22.71 11.73
CA TYR A 853 -25.37 -21.64 12.67
C TYR A 853 -23.87 -21.42 12.75
N TYR A 854 -23.47 -20.15 12.88
CA TYR A 854 -22.08 -19.74 13.07
C TYR A 854 -21.86 -19.38 14.55
N ASN A 855 -20.72 -19.77 15.12
CA ASN A 855 -20.19 -19.17 16.34
C ASN A 855 -18.65 -19.09 16.25
N PHE A 856 -18.08 -17.92 16.46
CA PHE A 856 -16.63 -17.71 16.45
C PHE A 856 -15.92 -18.35 17.65
N SER A 857 -16.64 -18.68 18.73
CA SER A 857 -16.13 -19.39 19.91
C SER A 857 -16.04 -20.91 19.73
N ALA A 858 -16.30 -21.43 18.53
CA ALA A 858 -16.15 -22.87 18.26
C ALA A 858 -14.70 -23.31 18.51
N PRO A 859 -14.45 -24.42 19.24
CA PRO A 859 -13.10 -24.88 19.54
C PRO A 859 -12.40 -25.58 18.35
N GLY A 860 -13.08 -25.74 17.22
CA GLY A 860 -12.59 -26.37 16.01
C GLY A 860 -12.20 -25.39 14.89
N ALA A 861 -11.72 -25.93 13.77
CA ALA A 861 -11.40 -25.13 12.58
C ALA A 861 -12.63 -24.76 11.72
N ASP A 862 -13.76 -25.44 11.92
CA ASP A 862 -15.07 -25.03 11.38
C ASP A 862 -15.81 -24.22 12.45
N PRO A 863 -16.10 -22.93 12.23
CA PRO A 863 -16.91 -22.11 13.14
C PRO A 863 -18.42 -22.29 12.90
N TRP A 864 -18.81 -23.14 11.96
CA TRP A 864 -20.20 -23.48 11.69
C TRP A 864 -20.56 -24.82 12.32
N TYR A 865 -21.76 -24.89 12.88
CA TYR A 865 -22.32 -26.08 13.52
C TYR A 865 -23.79 -26.26 13.14
N TYR A 866 -24.34 -27.45 13.32
CA TYR A 866 -25.67 -27.79 12.86
C TYR A 866 -26.81 -27.28 13.76
N ASP A 867 -26.73 -27.42 15.08
CA ASP A 867 -27.83 -27.00 15.98
C ASP A 867 -27.41 -26.73 17.44
N THR A 868 -28.25 -26.02 18.21
CA THR A 868 -28.02 -25.76 19.65
C THR A 868 -28.98 -26.55 20.55
N ILE A 869 -28.48 -27.01 21.70
CA ILE A 869 -29.24 -27.58 22.81
C ILE A 869 -28.94 -26.71 24.05
N GLN A 870 -29.97 -26.31 24.80
CA GLN A 870 -29.79 -25.48 26.00
C GLN A 870 -30.71 -25.94 27.14
N ARG A 871 -30.16 -25.95 28.36
CA ARG A 871 -30.83 -26.20 29.64
C ARG A 871 -30.78 -24.92 30.44
N ASN A 872 -31.93 -24.46 30.96
CA ASN A 872 -32.00 -23.31 31.88
C ASN A 872 -33.02 -23.67 32.98
N GLY A 873 -32.52 -24.20 34.10
CA GLY A 873 -33.32 -24.81 35.15
C GLY A 873 -33.96 -26.17 34.75
N ALA A 874 -34.95 -26.15 33.86
CA ALA A 874 -35.63 -27.38 33.39
C ALA A 874 -34.79 -28.14 32.35
N GLN A 875 -34.98 -29.46 32.24
CA GLN A 875 -34.24 -30.32 31.30
C GLN A 875 -34.29 -29.79 29.86
N GLY A 876 -33.14 -29.70 29.21
CA GLY A 876 -33.02 -29.34 27.80
C GLY A 876 -32.91 -30.60 26.94
N GLU A 877 -33.76 -30.76 25.93
CA GLU A 877 -33.69 -31.89 25.00
C GLU A 877 -33.92 -31.45 23.56
N ARG A 878 -33.37 -32.19 22.61
CA ARG A 878 -33.62 -31.98 21.19
C ARG A 878 -33.56 -33.27 20.39
N SER A 879 -34.35 -33.34 19.32
CA SER A 879 -34.51 -34.54 18.48
C SER A 879 -34.41 -34.18 17.00
N TRP A 880 -33.75 -35.04 16.23
CA TRP A 880 -33.56 -34.90 14.79
C TRP A 880 -33.90 -36.23 14.08
N THR A 881 -34.20 -36.16 12.79
CA THR A 881 -34.52 -37.34 11.97
C THR A 881 -33.44 -37.53 10.91
N LEU A 882 -32.65 -38.59 11.06
CA LEU A 882 -31.63 -39.02 10.11
C LEU A 882 -32.26 -39.97 9.09
N GLN A 883 -32.08 -39.69 7.80
CA GLN A 883 -32.66 -40.51 6.72
C GLN A 883 -31.66 -41.55 6.23
N ALA A 884 -32.01 -42.84 6.38
CA ALA A 884 -31.17 -43.98 6.06
C ALA A 884 -31.81 -44.93 5.00
N PRO A 885 -32.08 -44.47 3.77
CA PRO A 885 -32.69 -45.29 2.73
C PRO A 885 -31.76 -46.40 2.22
N GLY A 886 -32.31 -47.59 2.01
CA GLY A 886 -31.62 -48.78 1.51
C GLY A 886 -30.91 -49.61 2.58
N LEU A 887 -31.12 -49.29 3.87
CA LEU A 887 -30.44 -49.94 5.00
C LEU A 887 -30.86 -51.41 5.14
N ARG A 888 -29.88 -52.29 5.37
CA ARG A 888 -30.05 -53.72 5.60
C ARG A 888 -29.53 -54.11 6.98
N ASP A 889 -30.12 -55.19 7.52
CA ASP A 889 -29.77 -55.73 8.83
C ASP A 889 -28.30 -56.17 8.86
N GLY A 890 -27.52 -55.58 9.74
CA GLY A 890 -26.05 -55.71 9.76
C GLY A 890 -25.40 -54.85 10.84
N PRO A 891 -24.09 -55.01 11.08
CA PRO A 891 -23.36 -54.23 12.10
C PRO A 891 -23.40 -52.74 11.75
N SER A 892 -24.02 -51.96 12.63
CA SER A 892 -24.28 -50.52 12.44
C SER A 892 -23.79 -49.72 13.65
N GLN A 893 -23.45 -48.45 13.45
CA GLN A 893 -22.90 -47.56 14.49
C GLN A 893 -23.45 -46.14 14.34
N LEU A 894 -23.79 -45.47 15.45
CA LEU A 894 -24.09 -44.04 15.49
C LEU A 894 -22.93 -43.26 16.11
N ARG A 895 -22.41 -42.25 15.40
CA ARG A 895 -21.47 -41.25 15.90
C ARG A 895 -22.21 -39.91 16.10
N VAL A 896 -21.89 -39.22 17.19
CA VAL A 896 -22.38 -37.88 17.52
C VAL A 896 -21.18 -37.01 17.85
N GLU A 897 -21.12 -35.82 17.27
CA GLU A 897 -20.06 -34.85 17.52
C GLU A 897 -20.69 -33.53 17.93
N LEU A 898 -20.22 -32.96 19.04
CA LEU A 898 -20.74 -31.74 19.63
C LEU A 898 -19.66 -31.02 20.45
N TRP A 899 -19.90 -29.79 20.88
CA TRP A 899 -19.00 -29.07 21.78
C TRP A 899 -19.72 -28.28 22.87
N GLY A 900 -18.97 -28.02 23.95
CA GLY A 900 -19.42 -27.30 25.14
C GLY A 900 -19.56 -25.81 24.92
N GLY A 901 -20.72 -25.24 25.18
CA GLY A 901 -20.99 -23.82 24.95
C GLY A 901 -20.68 -22.91 26.13
N LEU A 902 -20.13 -23.43 27.24
CA LEU A 902 -19.82 -22.71 28.48
C LEU A 902 -18.53 -23.28 29.10
N ASP A 903 -17.99 -22.57 30.09
CA ASP A 903 -16.87 -22.98 30.94
C ASP A 903 -17.17 -22.41 32.34
N PHE A 904 -17.32 -23.24 33.38
CA PHE A 904 -17.47 -22.75 34.76
C PHE A 904 -16.14 -22.86 35.52
N PRO A 905 -15.79 -21.87 36.37
CA PRO A 905 -14.46 -21.77 36.99
C PRO A 905 -14.21 -22.77 38.15
N ASP A 906 -14.94 -23.88 38.21
CA ASP A 906 -14.79 -24.94 39.19
C ASP A 906 -14.55 -26.31 38.53
N PRO A 907 -13.82 -27.25 39.16
CA PRO A 907 -13.29 -28.44 38.49
C PRO A 907 -14.33 -29.58 38.35
N GLY A 908 -15.57 -29.22 38.01
CA GLY A 908 -16.68 -30.14 37.75
C GLY A 908 -16.77 -30.53 36.27
N ASP A 909 -17.70 -31.44 35.93
CA ASP A 909 -18.11 -31.61 34.53
C ASP A 909 -19.19 -30.56 34.23
N ASP A 910 -18.86 -29.50 33.49
CA ASP A 910 -19.84 -28.47 33.07
C ASP A 910 -21.02 -29.04 32.29
N HIS A 911 -20.69 -29.96 31.38
CA HIS A 911 -21.56 -30.49 30.35
C HIS A 911 -21.84 -31.96 30.58
N ARG A 912 -23.12 -32.36 30.51
CA ARG A 912 -23.49 -33.79 30.57
C ARG A 912 -24.71 -34.09 29.73
N TYR A 913 -24.62 -35.10 28.87
CA TYR A 913 -25.68 -35.43 27.93
C TYR A 913 -25.94 -36.94 27.81
N ARG A 914 -27.17 -37.28 27.40
CA ARG A 914 -27.64 -38.63 27.08
C ARG A 914 -28.04 -38.72 25.61
N VAL A 915 -27.61 -39.77 24.92
CA VAL A 915 -27.98 -40.05 23.52
C VAL A 915 -28.95 -41.22 23.44
N SER A 916 -29.93 -41.10 22.55
CA SER A 916 -30.91 -42.15 22.25
C SER A 916 -31.25 -42.21 20.75
N LEU A 917 -31.50 -43.42 20.25
CA LEU A 917 -31.89 -43.71 18.86
C LEU A 917 -33.19 -44.50 18.86
N ASN A 918 -34.18 -44.06 18.09
CA ASN A 918 -35.51 -44.69 17.95
C ASN A 918 -36.19 -45.00 19.31
N GLY A 919 -35.93 -44.15 20.32
CA GLY A 919 -36.45 -44.28 21.68
C GLY A 919 -35.63 -45.16 22.63
N GLN A 920 -34.58 -45.84 22.15
CA GLN A 920 -33.65 -46.60 22.98
C GLN A 920 -32.45 -45.74 23.38
N VAL A 921 -32.12 -45.69 24.68
CA VAL A 921 -30.92 -45.02 25.20
C VAL A 921 -29.67 -45.80 24.78
N LEU A 922 -28.69 -45.11 24.20
CA LEU A 922 -27.40 -45.66 23.80
C LEU A 922 -26.33 -45.46 24.88
N GLY A 923 -26.33 -44.31 25.55
CA GLY A 923 -25.42 -44.01 26.64
C GLY A 923 -25.48 -42.55 27.13
N GLU A 924 -24.62 -42.24 28.08
CA GLU A 924 -24.42 -40.91 28.66
C GLU A 924 -22.93 -40.56 28.62
N ARG A 925 -22.61 -39.26 28.50
CA ARG A 925 -21.25 -38.72 28.61
C ARG A 925 -21.26 -37.38 29.34
N SER A 926 -20.13 -37.07 29.95
CA SER A 926 -19.84 -35.75 30.54
C SER A 926 -18.50 -35.25 30.03
N PHE A 927 -18.32 -33.92 30.03
CA PHE A 927 -17.03 -33.27 29.82
C PHE A 927 -17.04 -31.84 30.40
N ASP A 928 -15.85 -31.24 30.45
CA ASP A 928 -15.55 -29.96 31.09
C ASP A 928 -15.17 -28.91 30.02
N GLY A 929 -15.63 -27.66 30.19
CA GLY A 929 -15.32 -26.50 29.36
C GLY A 929 -15.72 -26.53 27.87
N VAL A 930 -15.26 -25.51 27.14
CA VAL A 930 -15.48 -25.31 25.70
C VAL A 930 -14.59 -26.24 24.87
N HIS A 931 -14.93 -27.52 24.84
CA HIS A 931 -14.22 -28.57 24.10
C HIS A 931 -15.15 -29.39 23.20
N THR A 932 -14.59 -30.02 22.16
CA THR A 932 -15.31 -30.95 21.26
C THR A 932 -15.36 -32.34 21.87
N ASP A 933 -16.56 -32.90 22.03
CA ASP A 933 -16.77 -34.27 22.47
C ASP A 933 -17.37 -35.14 21.35
N ILE A 934 -16.69 -36.24 21.03
CA ILE A 934 -17.07 -37.18 19.97
C ILE A 934 -17.51 -38.50 20.60
N GLY A 935 -18.81 -38.78 20.60
CA GLY A 935 -19.40 -40.03 21.06
C GLY A 935 -19.62 -41.03 19.91
N SER A 936 -19.51 -42.32 20.19
CA SER A 936 -19.79 -43.40 19.22
C SER A 936 -20.37 -44.63 19.91
N TRP A 937 -21.44 -45.18 19.34
CA TRP A 937 -22.19 -46.30 19.90
C TRP A 937 -22.52 -47.35 18.83
N ASP A 938 -22.04 -48.59 19.04
CA ASP A 938 -22.47 -49.74 18.25
C ASP A 938 -23.94 -50.05 18.50
N LEU A 939 -24.70 -50.27 17.43
CA LEU A 939 -26.14 -50.43 17.48
C LEU A 939 -26.53 -51.91 17.51
N PRO A 940 -27.45 -52.32 18.41
CA PRO A 940 -28.12 -53.62 18.32
C PRO A 940 -28.77 -53.85 16.96
N ALA A 941 -28.75 -55.10 16.49
CA ALA A 941 -29.42 -55.49 15.24
C ALA A 941 -30.92 -55.09 15.26
N GLY A 942 -31.40 -54.54 14.15
CA GLY A 942 -32.75 -53.98 14.04
C GLY A 942 -33.04 -52.66 14.79
N LEU A 943 -32.09 -52.04 15.50
CA LEU A 943 -32.32 -50.73 16.13
C LEU A 943 -32.31 -49.58 15.11
N ALA A 944 -31.40 -49.62 14.14
CA ALA A 944 -31.46 -48.77 12.96
C ALA A 944 -32.43 -49.37 11.93
N VAL A 945 -33.26 -48.52 11.31
CA VAL A 945 -34.28 -48.93 10.34
C VAL A 945 -34.05 -48.31 8.96
N ASP A 946 -34.57 -48.95 7.91
CA ASP A 946 -34.60 -48.38 6.56
C ASP A 946 -35.51 -47.14 6.53
N GLY A 947 -34.96 -46.01 6.08
CA GLY A 947 -35.61 -44.70 6.11
C GLY A 947 -35.37 -43.92 7.41
N ALA A 948 -36.44 -43.39 8.02
CA ALA A 948 -36.33 -42.38 9.07
C ALA A 948 -35.91 -42.95 10.43
N ASN A 949 -34.81 -42.44 10.98
CA ASN A 949 -34.27 -42.78 12.29
C ASN A 949 -34.26 -41.55 13.21
N ALA A 950 -34.88 -41.63 14.38
CA ALA A 950 -34.99 -40.52 15.33
C ALA A 950 -33.83 -40.54 16.33
N VAL A 951 -32.94 -39.55 16.27
CA VAL A 951 -31.86 -39.34 17.26
C VAL A 951 -32.29 -38.24 18.23
N ARG A 952 -32.20 -38.49 19.54
CA ARG A 952 -32.50 -37.52 20.60
C ARG A 952 -31.33 -37.39 21.56
N ILE A 953 -30.95 -36.15 21.85
CA ILE A 953 -29.94 -35.76 22.85
C ILE A 953 -30.63 -34.98 23.98
N GLU A 954 -30.29 -35.29 25.22
CA GLU A 954 -30.87 -34.70 26.45
C GLU A 954 -29.74 -34.22 27.36
N LEU A 955 -29.77 -32.95 27.77
CA LEU A 955 -28.88 -32.35 28.76
C LEU A 955 -29.32 -32.76 30.17
N LEU A 956 -28.39 -33.33 30.91
CA LEU A 956 -28.57 -33.79 32.28
C LEU A 956 -28.11 -32.71 33.26
N ASP A 957 -28.54 -32.83 34.53
CA ASP A 957 -28.13 -31.87 35.54
C ASP A 957 -26.69 -32.14 36.00
N THR A 958 -25.86 -31.11 35.86
CA THR A 958 -24.46 -31.05 36.32
C THR A 958 -24.30 -30.29 37.64
N GLY A 959 -25.35 -29.61 38.12
CA GLY A 959 -25.34 -28.74 39.30
C GLY A 959 -25.22 -27.25 38.96
N HIS A 960 -24.79 -26.92 37.73
CA HIS A 960 -24.75 -25.56 37.20
C HIS A 960 -26.16 -25.12 36.74
N PRO A 961 -26.50 -23.82 36.83
CA PRO A 961 -27.85 -23.31 36.55
C PRO A 961 -28.24 -23.37 35.06
N VAL A 962 -27.24 -23.39 34.18
CA VAL A 962 -27.36 -23.39 32.72
C VAL A 962 -26.37 -24.41 32.15
N ASP A 963 -26.75 -25.08 31.07
CA ASP A 963 -25.87 -25.93 30.24
C ASP A 963 -26.22 -25.66 28.76
N ILE A 964 -25.21 -25.57 27.89
CA ILE A 964 -25.35 -25.33 26.45
C ILE A 964 -24.43 -26.30 25.71
N LEU A 965 -24.99 -27.06 24.77
CA LEU A 965 -24.22 -27.84 23.79
C LEU A 965 -24.52 -27.38 22.37
N ARG A 966 -23.50 -27.42 21.51
CA ARG A 966 -23.59 -27.14 20.08
C ARG A 966 -23.33 -28.44 19.33
N LEU A 967 -24.31 -28.92 18.56
CA LEU A 967 -24.23 -30.15 17.78
C LEU A 967 -23.57 -29.87 16.43
N GLU A 968 -22.49 -30.58 16.14
CA GLU A 968 -21.80 -30.55 14.84
C GLU A 968 -22.46 -31.53 13.87
N SER A 969 -22.38 -32.83 14.15
CA SER A 969 -22.82 -33.86 13.21
C SER A 969 -23.45 -35.08 13.88
N LEU A 970 -24.37 -35.71 13.14
CA LEU A 970 -24.92 -37.04 13.43
C LEU A 970 -24.61 -37.97 12.25
N VAL A 971 -23.94 -39.09 12.51
CA VAL A 971 -23.52 -40.04 11.44
C VAL A 971 -23.94 -41.46 11.80
N LEU A 972 -24.70 -42.13 10.92
CA LEU A 972 -25.07 -43.54 11.02
C LEU A 972 -24.37 -44.36 9.95
N SER A 973 -23.52 -45.30 10.34
CA SER A 973 -22.88 -46.28 9.44
C SER A 973 -23.63 -47.61 9.48
N ALA A 974 -23.96 -48.21 8.33
CA ALA A 974 -24.72 -49.47 8.21
C ALA A 974 -24.42 -50.23 6.89
N VAL A 975 -25.07 -51.39 6.65
CA VAL A 975 -24.92 -52.19 5.41
C VAL A 975 -26.07 -51.88 4.43
N GLY A 976 -25.82 -51.87 3.12
CA GLY A 976 -26.80 -51.57 2.06
C GLY A 976 -26.65 -52.42 0.79
N LEU A 977 -27.65 -52.32 -0.10
CA LEU A 977 -27.63 -52.93 -1.45
C LEU A 977 -27.10 -51.94 -2.51
N VAL A 978 -26.52 -52.48 -3.58
CA VAL A 978 -26.31 -51.77 -4.85
C VAL A 978 -27.66 -51.70 -5.58
N ASP A 979 -28.13 -50.49 -5.91
CA ASP A 979 -29.38 -50.28 -6.65
C ASP A 979 -29.09 -49.55 -7.97
N THR A 980 -29.40 -50.19 -9.11
CA THR A 980 -28.93 -49.75 -10.43
C THR A 980 -29.82 -48.71 -11.11
N ASP A 981 -30.92 -48.29 -10.49
CA ASP A 981 -31.86 -47.32 -11.06
C ASP A 981 -32.44 -46.36 -9.99
N ARG A 982 -31.84 -45.15 -9.88
CA ARG A 982 -32.30 -43.89 -9.23
C ARG A 982 -31.76 -43.53 -7.83
N ALA A 983 -30.68 -42.74 -7.80
CA ALA A 983 -30.47 -41.52 -6.97
C ALA A 983 -29.02 -41.05 -7.27
N ALA A 984 -28.72 -39.90 -7.89
CA ALA A 984 -29.14 -38.53 -7.60
C ALA A 984 -28.82 -38.13 -6.14
N GLN A 985 -27.80 -37.27 -5.98
CA GLN A 985 -27.29 -36.67 -4.74
C GLN A 985 -26.44 -37.58 -3.83
N GLY A 986 -25.14 -37.62 -4.13
CA GLY A 986 -24.18 -36.94 -3.23
C GLY A 986 -23.36 -37.77 -2.24
N LEU A 987 -22.04 -37.65 -2.43
CA LEU A 987 -21.00 -37.41 -1.42
C LEU A 987 -20.37 -38.60 -0.65
N VAL A 988 -19.03 -38.66 -0.72
CA VAL A 988 -18.10 -39.65 -0.14
C VAL A 988 -17.62 -39.20 1.26
N PRO A 989 -17.30 -40.13 2.21
CA PRO A 989 -16.91 -39.79 3.58
C PRO A 989 -15.39 -39.55 3.76
N GLU A 990 -15.03 -38.86 4.84
CA GLU A 990 -13.64 -38.66 5.27
C GLU A 990 -13.46 -39.06 6.75
N SER A 991 -12.44 -39.89 7.03
CA SER A 991 -11.51 -39.85 8.19
C SER A 991 -11.02 -41.22 8.69
N ILE A 992 -9.84 -41.65 8.22
CA ILE A 992 -8.69 -41.94 9.10
C ILE A 992 -7.48 -41.26 8.47
N ILE A 993 -6.65 -40.59 9.27
CA ILE A 993 -5.55 -39.72 8.81
C ILE A 993 -4.55 -40.51 7.94
N GLY A 994 -4.51 -40.21 6.63
CA GLY A 994 -3.73 -40.94 5.63
C GLY A 994 -3.65 -40.27 4.26
N SER A 995 -3.53 -38.93 4.23
CA SER A 995 -3.66 -38.02 3.07
C SER A 995 -5.07 -37.96 2.44
N PRO A 996 -5.56 -36.78 1.98
CA PRO A 996 -6.97 -36.61 1.57
C PRO A 996 -7.25 -37.10 0.15
N ASP A 997 -6.20 -37.31 -0.65
CA ASP A 997 -6.34 -37.77 -2.01
C ASP A 997 -6.63 -39.28 -2.05
N GLY A 998 -7.64 -39.68 -2.83
CA GLY A 998 -7.74 -41.04 -3.39
C GLY A 998 -6.63 -41.37 -4.41
N ILE A 999 -5.45 -40.78 -4.24
CA ILE A 999 -4.29 -40.83 -5.12
C ILE A 999 -3.12 -41.36 -4.30
N SER A 1000 -2.71 -42.59 -4.56
CA SER A 1000 -1.33 -42.98 -4.26
C SER A 1000 -0.39 -42.20 -5.17
N LEU A 1001 0.09 -41.04 -4.68
CA LEU A 1001 1.15 -40.25 -5.29
C LEU A 1001 2.49 -41.00 -5.15
N LEU A 1002 2.67 -42.05 -5.95
CA LEU A 1002 3.96 -42.70 -6.12
C LEU A 1002 4.85 -41.85 -7.03
N SER A 1003 5.66 -40.99 -6.43
CA SER A 1003 6.87 -40.47 -7.10
C SER A 1003 7.83 -41.64 -7.29
N PHE A 1004 7.98 -42.10 -8.52
CA PHE A 1004 8.87 -43.21 -8.86
C PHE A 1004 10.34 -42.76 -8.85
N GLU A 1005 11.00 -42.87 -7.69
CA GLU A 1005 12.45 -43.05 -7.64
C GLU A 1005 12.80 -44.54 -7.81
N ASP A 1006 13.95 -44.77 -8.44
CA ASP A 1006 14.37 -46.05 -9.02
C ASP A 1006 14.91 -47.01 -7.94
N GLU A 1007 14.21 -48.12 -7.63
CA GLU A 1007 14.87 -49.35 -7.14
C GLU A 1007 14.02 -50.66 -7.23
N ALA A 1008 14.41 -51.50 -8.19
CA ALA A 1008 14.50 -52.97 -8.13
C ALA A 1008 13.58 -53.82 -7.21
N THR A 1009 12.32 -54.06 -7.62
CA THR A 1009 11.72 -55.41 -7.58
C THR A 1009 10.81 -55.64 -8.79
N GLN A 1010 10.81 -56.83 -9.38
CA GLN A 1010 9.85 -57.13 -10.46
C GLN A 1010 8.44 -57.34 -9.89
N PRO A 1011 7.42 -56.63 -10.40
CA PRO A 1011 6.04 -56.89 -10.01
C PRO A 1011 5.57 -58.28 -10.50
N PRO A 1012 4.61 -58.93 -9.82
CA PRO A 1012 4.23 -60.33 -10.08
C PRO A 1012 3.74 -60.62 -11.52
N CYS A 1013 3.30 -59.59 -12.25
CA CYS A 1013 2.82 -59.68 -13.62
C CYS A 1013 3.90 -59.52 -14.71
N GLY A 1014 5.17 -59.30 -14.35
CA GLY A 1014 6.31 -59.25 -15.27
C GLY A 1014 6.75 -57.84 -15.68
N LEU A 1015 7.79 -57.76 -16.52
CA LEU A 1015 8.28 -56.51 -17.11
C LEU A 1015 7.18 -55.83 -17.92
N GLY A 1016 7.01 -54.52 -17.74
CA GLY A 1016 5.99 -53.72 -18.44
C GLY A 1016 4.62 -53.68 -17.77
N CYS A 1017 4.50 -54.12 -16.51
CA CYS A 1017 3.23 -54.16 -15.79
C CYS A 1017 3.34 -53.55 -14.38
N VAL A 1018 2.26 -52.92 -13.89
CA VAL A 1018 2.13 -52.39 -12.52
C VAL A 1018 0.83 -52.93 -11.90
N GLN A 1019 0.89 -53.30 -10.62
CA GLN A 1019 -0.30 -53.56 -9.80
C GLN A 1019 -0.46 -52.44 -8.77
N LEU A 1020 -1.66 -51.88 -8.68
CA LEU A 1020 -2.03 -50.83 -7.73
C LEU A 1020 -3.12 -51.40 -6.80
N GLN A 1021 -2.94 -51.29 -5.49
CA GLN A 1021 -4.07 -51.44 -4.58
C GLN A 1021 -4.85 -50.12 -4.52
N VAL A 1022 -6.17 -50.24 -4.51
CA VAL A 1022 -7.14 -49.14 -4.50
C VAL A 1022 -8.17 -49.46 -3.41
N GLY A 1023 -8.11 -48.73 -2.31
CA GLY A 1023 -9.11 -48.81 -1.24
C GLY A 1023 -10.41 -48.10 -1.64
N ASP A 1024 -11.48 -48.39 -0.89
CA ASP A 1024 -12.68 -47.55 -0.75
C ASP A 1024 -13.47 -47.17 -2.02
N LEU A 1025 -13.23 -47.83 -3.15
CA LEU A 1025 -14.10 -47.71 -4.33
C LEU A 1025 -15.45 -48.40 -4.10
N PRO A 1026 -16.59 -47.69 -4.25
CA PRO A 1026 -17.91 -48.23 -3.92
C PRO A 1026 -18.41 -49.31 -4.89
N ASP A 1027 -18.04 -49.25 -6.17
CA ASP A 1027 -18.49 -50.19 -7.21
C ASP A 1027 -17.33 -50.73 -8.07
N ALA A 1028 -17.61 -51.82 -8.79
CA ALA A 1028 -16.65 -52.51 -9.67
C ALA A 1028 -16.54 -51.91 -11.09
N ASP A 1029 -17.38 -50.92 -11.45
CA ASP A 1029 -17.30 -50.21 -12.73
C ASP A 1029 -16.39 -48.99 -12.58
N VAL A 1030 -15.11 -49.19 -12.89
CA VAL A 1030 -14.05 -48.23 -12.61
C VAL A 1030 -13.51 -47.65 -13.91
N VAL A 1031 -13.36 -46.33 -13.95
CA VAL A 1031 -12.61 -45.63 -15.00
C VAL A 1031 -11.25 -45.23 -14.43
N ALA A 1032 -10.19 -45.68 -15.08
CA ALA A 1032 -8.86 -45.14 -14.86
C ALA A 1032 -8.55 -44.10 -15.95
N VAL A 1033 -8.32 -42.85 -15.55
CA VAL A 1033 -7.99 -41.73 -16.44
C VAL A 1033 -6.57 -41.25 -16.15
N SER A 1034 -5.69 -41.27 -17.16
CA SER A 1034 -4.44 -40.51 -17.10
C SER A 1034 -4.70 -39.07 -17.53
N VAL A 1035 -4.53 -38.11 -16.63
CA VAL A 1035 -4.71 -36.68 -16.87
C VAL A 1035 -3.35 -35.97 -16.88
N ALA A 1036 -3.08 -35.18 -17.92
CA ALA A 1036 -1.87 -34.38 -18.08
C ALA A 1036 -2.22 -33.05 -18.78
N GLY A 1037 -2.45 -32.00 -17.99
CA GLY A 1037 -3.00 -30.73 -18.50
C GLY A 1037 -4.32 -30.95 -19.26
N ALA A 1038 -4.46 -30.31 -20.42
CA ALA A 1038 -5.64 -30.44 -21.29
C ALA A 1038 -5.72 -31.77 -22.08
N ARG A 1039 -5.13 -32.87 -21.58
CA ARG A 1039 -5.23 -34.20 -22.21
C ARG A 1039 -5.63 -35.26 -21.19
N ALA A 1040 -6.55 -36.13 -21.60
CA ALA A 1040 -7.05 -37.25 -20.81
C ALA A 1040 -7.10 -38.53 -21.65
N VAL A 1041 -6.67 -39.64 -21.06
CA VAL A 1041 -6.72 -40.98 -21.67
C VAL A 1041 -7.54 -41.90 -20.76
N GLU A 1042 -8.67 -42.41 -21.25
CA GLU A 1042 -9.39 -43.52 -20.61
C GLU A 1042 -8.65 -44.83 -20.87
N LEU A 1043 -8.36 -45.55 -19.78
CA LEU A 1043 -7.83 -46.89 -19.82
C LEU A 1043 -9.00 -47.88 -19.75
N THR A 1044 -9.25 -48.59 -20.84
CA THR A 1044 -10.29 -49.60 -20.94
C THR A 1044 -9.74 -50.97 -20.54
N ASP A 1045 -10.63 -51.85 -20.07
CA ASP A 1045 -10.32 -53.26 -19.77
C ASP A 1045 -9.36 -53.48 -18.57
N LEU A 1046 -9.47 -52.69 -17.49
CA LEU A 1046 -8.76 -52.96 -16.24
C LEU A 1046 -9.15 -54.32 -15.64
N GLN A 1047 -8.15 -55.08 -15.17
CA GLN A 1047 -8.37 -56.21 -14.27
C GLN A 1047 -8.40 -55.73 -12.82
N LEU A 1048 -9.55 -55.90 -12.15
CA LEU A 1048 -9.76 -55.63 -10.74
C LEU A 1048 -9.96 -56.93 -9.96
N GLN A 1049 -9.21 -57.12 -8.88
CA GLN A 1049 -9.32 -58.29 -8.01
C GLN A 1049 -9.58 -57.84 -6.57
N SER A 1050 -10.68 -58.30 -5.95
CA SER A 1050 -11.07 -57.91 -4.58
C SER A 1050 -10.57 -58.90 -3.52
N ASP A 1051 -10.06 -58.38 -2.40
CA ASP A 1051 -9.56 -59.17 -1.26
C ASP A 1051 -10.39 -59.02 0.04
N GLY A 1052 -11.60 -58.47 -0.05
CA GLY A 1052 -12.50 -58.26 1.09
C GLY A 1052 -12.49 -56.84 1.68
N GLY A 1053 -11.94 -55.87 0.94
CA GLY A 1053 -12.01 -54.44 1.28
C GLY A 1053 -11.18 -53.56 0.35
N SER A 1054 -10.15 -54.12 -0.30
CA SER A 1054 -9.37 -53.44 -1.34
C SER A 1054 -9.57 -54.07 -2.71
N TRP A 1055 -9.37 -53.26 -3.75
CA TRP A 1055 -9.31 -53.67 -5.15
C TRP A 1055 -7.87 -53.63 -5.63
N THR A 1056 -7.41 -54.64 -6.35
CA THR A 1056 -6.10 -54.62 -7.02
C THR A 1056 -6.28 -54.41 -8.52
N ALA A 1057 -5.87 -53.25 -9.03
CA ALA A 1057 -5.85 -52.90 -10.45
C ALA A 1057 -4.53 -53.32 -11.11
N THR A 1058 -4.59 -54.02 -12.24
CA THR A 1058 -3.40 -54.43 -13.01
C THR A 1058 -3.34 -53.71 -14.36
N LEU A 1059 -2.20 -53.07 -14.66
CA LEU A 1059 -1.99 -52.18 -15.82
C LEU A 1059 -0.74 -52.57 -16.61
N ARG A 1060 -0.74 -52.41 -17.94
CA ARG A 1060 0.48 -52.46 -18.78
C ARG A 1060 0.99 -51.05 -19.07
N TRP A 1061 2.28 -50.81 -18.82
CA TRP A 1061 2.91 -49.49 -18.96
C TRP A 1061 3.35 -49.18 -20.41
N ASP A 1062 3.64 -50.23 -21.19
CA ASP A 1062 4.35 -50.17 -22.48
C ASP A 1062 3.64 -49.28 -23.52
N GLU A 1063 2.31 -49.26 -23.54
CA GLU A 1063 1.51 -48.56 -24.55
C GLU A 1063 1.28 -47.07 -24.21
N LEU A 1064 1.28 -46.72 -22.92
CA LEU A 1064 1.11 -45.35 -22.42
C LEU A 1064 2.36 -44.46 -22.60
N LEU A 1065 3.54 -45.08 -22.70
CA LEU A 1065 4.80 -44.40 -23.02
C LEU A 1065 5.05 -44.28 -24.54
N ALA A 1066 4.41 -45.12 -25.36
CA ALA A 1066 4.61 -45.13 -26.81
C ALA A 1066 4.02 -43.89 -27.53
N GLN A 1067 3.09 -43.16 -26.90
CA GLN A 1067 2.43 -41.98 -27.48
C GLN A 1067 3.20 -40.67 -27.27
N GLY A 1068 4.48 -40.63 -27.68
CA GLY A 1068 5.16 -39.47 -28.30
C GLY A 1068 5.23 -38.08 -27.64
N ASP A 1069 4.57 -37.81 -26.51
CA ASP A 1069 4.46 -36.47 -25.92
C ASP A 1069 5.55 -36.20 -24.87
N GLY A 1070 6.49 -35.31 -25.19
CA GLY A 1070 7.67 -34.97 -24.40
C GLY A 1070 7.45 -34.17 -23.10
N GLY A 1071 6.34 -34.40 -22.41
CA GLY A 1071 6.14 -33.94 -21.02
C GLY A 1071 6.74 -34.95 -20.04
N GLY A 1072 7.47 -34.47 -19.03
CA GLY A 1072 8.10 -35.31 -18.01
C GLY A 1072 7.07 -36.11 -17.18
N ALA A 1073 7.51 -37.21 -16.58
CA ALA A 1073 6.63 -38.12 -15.84
C ALA A 1073 5.92 -37.50 -14.62
N ALA A 1074 6.42 -36.36 -14.11
CA ALA A 1074 5.93 -35.70 -12.90
C ALA A 1074 4.53 -35.03 -13.02
N ASP A 1075 4.10 -34.64 -14.22
CA ASP A 1075 2.83 -33.91 -14.43
C ASP A 1075 1.64 -34.82 -14.76
N ARG A 1076 1.80 -36.16 -14.69
CA ARG A 1076 0.75 -37.12 -15.04
C ARG A 1076 0.04 -37.64 -13.78
N ARG A 1077 -1.24 -37.32 -13.61
CA ARG A 1077 -2.09 -37.90 -12.56
C ARG A 1077 -2.85 -39.10 -13.11
N LEU A 1078 -2.81 -40.23 -12.39
CA LEU A 1078 -3.68 -41.38 -12.65
C LEU A 1078 -4.84 -41.32 -11.65
N VAL A 1079 -6.04 -41.03 -12.15
CA VAL A 1079 -7.27 -41.05 -11.36
C VAL A 1079 -7.95 -42.39 -11.58
N ILE A 1080 -8.24 -43.13 -10.51
CA ILE A 1080 -9.01 -44.37 -10.54
C ILE A 1080 -10.30 -44.10 -9.76
N ALA A 1081 -11.43 -44.01 -10.45
CA ALA A 1081 -12.71 -43.63 -9.85
C ALA A 1081 -13.83 -44.58 -10.27
N SER A 1082 -14.81 -44.76 -9.38
CA SER A 1082 -16.07 -45.41 -9.73
C SER A 1082 -16.84 -44.58 -10.75
N ARG A 1083 -17.63 -45.24 -11.60
CA ARG A 1083 -18.62 -44.63 -12.50
C ARG A 1083 -19.93 -44.23 -11.81
N SER A 1084 -20.10 -44.57 -10.54
CA SER A 1084 -21.30 -44.38 -9.73
C SER A 1084 -21.47 -42.94 -9.25
#